data_AF-G3TGI5-F1
#
_entry.id   AF-G3TGI5-F1
#
_cell.length_a   1.000
_cell.length_b   1.000
_cell.length_c   1.000
_cell.angle_alpha   90.00
_cell.angle_beta   90.00
_cell.angle_gamma   90.00
#
_symmetry.space_group_name_H-M   'P 1'
#
loop_
_entity.id
_entity.type
_entity.pdbx_description
1 polymer ?
#
loop_
_entity_poly.entity_id
_entity_poly.type
_entity_poly.pdbx_seq_one_letter_code
_entity_poly.pdbx_strand_id
1 'polypeptide(L)'
;MTPPPPGRAALGAPTARIGLGPAELGPGLRLLLLVLPWQEDGESEGHGVLLGPFTSAVNREGQKQVDFGQIEPHTVLFHEPGSSSVWVGGRGKVYRFDFSEGKNVSLQTVNISSTKGSCQDKRDCENYITLLEKQGEGLLVCGTNARRPSCWSLVRWPLPCALIRGGQWLLYCGTALGMDFRGWKEVYSTIRKQEYNGKIPRFRRIEGESELYTSDTVMQNPQFIKATIVHQDQAYNDKIYYFFREDNPDKNPEAPLNVSRVAQLCKGDQGGESSLSVSKWNTFLKAMLVCSDTATNKNFNRLQDVFLLPDPSGQWRDTRVYGVFSNPWNYSAVCVYSLGDIDRVFRTSSLKGYHPALPNPRPGKCLPDHQPIPTETFQVADSHPEVAQRVEPMGPLKTPLFHSKYHYQKVVVHRMQASHGDTVHVLYLTTDKGTIHKVVESGEQEHSFVSNIMEIQPFRHTVAIKGMTLDADRRKLYVSSESGVSQVPLDLCEVYKGGCHGCLMARDPYCVWDHGHCVSIYRAPGSVLQSINPDEPHKECPNPKPDGAPLQKVSLARNSRYYLSCPMESHHATYSWRHKENVAQRCEPGHQSPNCILFIENLTDEQYGHYRCEAQEGSYLHEAQHWELLPEDGSTAEHLLGHARALAASLWLQVLPVLALPLGLLVH
;
A
#
# COMPACT_ATOMS: atom_id res chain seq x y z
N MET A 1 -42.12 7.36 33.48
CA MET A 1 -43.21 7.78 34.37
C MET A 1 -42.59 8.24 35.68
N THR A 2 -42.72 9.53 35.98
CA THR A 2 -42.47 10.20 37.27
C THR A 2 -43.38 9.63 38.37
N PRO A 3 -43.02 9.70 39.67
CA PRO A 3 -43.18 10.93 40.48
C PRO A 3 -42.04 11.26 41.50
N PRO A 4 -42.09 12.45 42.17
CA PRO A 4 -40.98 13.15 42.82
C PRO A 4 -41.21 13.39 44.36
N PRO A 5 -40.81 14.52 45.02
CA PRO A 5 -39.80 14.66 46.10
C PRO A 5 -40.38 15.09 47.47
N PRO A 6 -39.54 15.53 48.44
CA PRO A 6 -39.54 16.98 48.82
C PRO A 6 -38.10 17.46 49.18
N GLY A 7 -37.74 18.72 49.35
CA GLY A 7 -38.43 19.99 49.56
C GLY A 7 -37.44 20.93 50.26
N ARG A 8 -37.43 22.21 49.85
CA ARG A 8 -36.45 23.28 50.15
C ARG A 8 -36.32 23.68 51.62
N ALA A 9 -35.17 24.25 51.98
CA ALA A 9 -35.09 25.42 52.87
C ALA A 9 -33.88 26.31 52.49
N ALA A 10 -34.11 27.62 52.43
CA ALA A 10 -33.18 28.69 52.12
C ALA A 10 -33.06 29.64 53.32
N LEU A 11 -31.88 30.22 53.55
CA LEU A 11 -31.51 31.35 54.41
C LEU A 11 -30.05 31.68 54.02
N GLY A 12 -29.52 32.89 53.82
CA GLY A 12 -29.92 34.29 53.94
C GLY A 12 -28.63 35.10 53.67
N ALA A 13 -28.74 36.28 53.02
CA ALA A 13 -27.64 37.17 52.57
C ALA A 13 -26.99 37.96 53.77
N PRO A 14 -26.01 38.91 53.63
CA PRO A 14 -25.99 40.00 52.63
C PRO A 14 -24.63 40.63 52.15
N THR A 15 -24.71 41.22 50.95
CA THR A 15 -24.15 42.48 50.40
C THR A 15 -22.75 43.03 50.72
N ALA A 16 -22.01 43.37 49.65
CA ALA A 16 -21.50 44.73 49.42
C ALA A 16 -21.43 45.04 47.91
N ARG A 17 -22.08 46.14 47.48
CA ARG A 17 -21.97 46.75 46.15
C ARG A 17 -21.27 48.10 46.30
N ILE A 18 -20.38 48.44 45.38
CA ILE A 18 -20.20 49.81 44.89
C ILE A 18 -20.26 49.71 43.37
N GLY A 19 -21.15 50.51 42.77
CA GLY A 19 -21.26 50.67 41.33
C GLY A 19 -21.03 52.13 40.95
N LEU A 20 -20.84 52.37 39.65
CA LEU A 20 -21.13 53.65 38.99
C LEU A 20 -21.20 53.44 37.46
N GLY A 21 -22.44 53.52 36.93
CA GLY A 21 -22.78 54.41 35.80
C GLY A 21 -22.54 53.95 34.35
N PRO A 22 -23.56 53.99 33.45
CA PRO A 22 -23.50 53.46 32.08
C PRO A 22 -23.35 54.55 31.00
N ALA A 23 -22.89 54.17 29.79
CA ALA A 23 -23.15 54.94 28.57
C ALA A 23 -23.17 54.07 27.30
N GLU A 24 -24.33 54.12 26.63
CA GLU A 24 -24.63 54.07 25.19
C GLU A 24 -24.31 52.87 24.29
N LEU A 25 -25.37 52.45 23.58
CA LEU A 25 -25.44 51.49 22.49
C LEU A 25 -25.37 52.22 21.13
N GLY A 26 -24.54 51.72 20.22
CA GLY A 26 -24.52 52.07 18.79
C GLY A 26 -23.69 51.05 17.97
N PRO A 27 -23.97 50.82 16.68
CA PRO A 27 -24.03 49.45 16.13
C PRO A 27 -22.87 49.06 15.19
N GLY A 28 -22.71 47.75 14.96
CA GLY A 28 -22.16 47.20 13.72
C GLY A 28 -20.74 46.62 13.80
N LEU A 29 -20.58 45.44 14.42
CA LEU A 29 -19.37 44.62 14.19
C LEU A 29 -19.52 43.84 12.89
N ARG A 30 -18.78 44.26 11.85
CA ARG A 30 -18.46 43.42 10.69
C ARG A 30 -17.61 42.24 11.19
N LEU A 31 -18.08 41.04 10.92
CA LEU A 31 -17.33 39.80 11.10
C LEU A 31 -16.14 39.82 10.12
N LEU A 32 -14.93 40.15 10.60
CA LEU A 32 -13.71 39.88 9.85
C LEU A 32 -13.46 38.37 9.92
N LEU A 33 -13.86 37.66 8.86
CA LEU A 33 -13.29 36.36 8.52
C LEU A 33 -11.80 36.58 8.25
N LEU A 34 -10.97 36.33 9.25
CA LEU A 34 -9.55 36.06 9.07
C LEU A 34 -9.44 34.75 8.29
N VAL A 35 -9.41 34.86 6.95
CA VAL A 35 -8.87 33.82 6.09
C VAL A 35 -7.37 33.82 6.36
N LEU A 36 -6.93 32.96 7.28
CA LEU A 36 -5.52 32.62 7.40
C LEU A 36 -5.11 31.97 6.08
N PRO A 37 -4.06 32.46 5.40
CA PRO A 37 -3.53 31.77 4.24
C PRO A 37 -3.09 30.38 4.71
N TRP A 38 -3.52 29.36 3.96
CA TRP A 38 -2.95 28.03 4.07
C TRP A 38 -1.47 28.14 3.75
N GLN A 39 -0.65 28.15 4.79
CA GLN A 39 0.77 27.94 4.66
C GLN A 39 0.93 26.44 4.46
N GLU A 40 1.19 26.03 3.22
CA GLU A 40 1.77 24.71 2.98
C GLU A 40 3.09 24.68 3.73
N ASP A 41 3.13 23.95 4.84
CA ASP A 41 4.38 23.59 5.49
C ASP A 41 5.24 22.89 4.44
N GLY A 42 6.26 23.60 3.95
CA GLY A 42 7.37 23.02 3.23
C GLY A 42 7.93 21.91 4.10
N GLU A 43 7.74 20.67 3.66
CA GLU A 43 8.42 19.53 4.24
C GLU A 43 9.91 19.86 4.22
N SER A 44 10.54 19.82 5.39
CA SER A 44 11.97 19.74 5.47
C SER A 44 12.36 18.42 4.81
N GLU A 45 12.65 18.48 3.51
CA GLU A 45 13.35 17.43 2.79
C GLU A 45 14.72 17.29 3.46
N GLY A 46 14.79 16.41 4.46
CA GLY A 46 16.06 15.81 4.85
C GLY A 46 16.69 15.26 3.58
N HIS A 47 17.89 15.71 3.25
CA HIS A 47 18.63 15.29 2.07
C HIS A 47 18.69 13.75 2.09
N GLY A 48 17.84 13.07 1.33
CA GLY A 48 17.74 11.61 1.38
C GLY A 48 16.37 10.96 1.15
N VAL A 49 15.26 11.71 1.15
CA VAL A 49 13.91 11.11 1.11
C VAL A 49 12.98 11.78 0.08
N LEU A 50 12.66 11.07 -1.02
CA LEU A 50 11.79 11.54 -2.12
C LEU A 50 10.52 10.67 -2.22
N LEU A 51 9.37 11.18 -1.77
CA LEU A 51 8.21 10.32 -1.44
C LEU A 51 7.01 10.38 -2.39
N GLY A 52 6.91 11.42 -3.21
CA GLY A 52 6.03 11.38 -4.37
C GLY A 52 6.53 10.33 -5.37
N PRO A 53 5.67 9.63 -6.12
CA PRO A 53 6.14 8.71 -7.15
C PRO A 53 6.85 9.49 -8.26
N PHE A 54 8.09 9.15 -8.58
CA PHE A 54 8.86 9.80 -9.65
C PHE A 54 8.12 9.78 -10.99
N THR A 55 7.49 8.65 -11.34
CA THR A 55 6.68 8.50 -12.56
C THR A 55 5.47 7.60 -12.33
N SER A 56 4.53 7.60 -13.27
CA SER A 56 3.31 6.78 -13.23
C SER A 56 3.24 5.80 -14.40
N ALA A 57 3.00 4.52 -14.11
CA ALA A 57 2.90 3.44 -15.09
C ALA A 57 1.46 2.88 -15.20
N VAL A 58 0.89 2.95 -16.40
CA VAL A 58 -0.48 2.47 -16.71
C VAL A 58 -0.44 1.51 -17.91
N ASN A 59 -1.06 0.32 -17.77
CA ASN A 59 -1.29 -0.68 -18.84
C ASN A 59 -0.07 -0.88 -19.77
N ARG A 60 1.03 -1.42 -19.25
CA ARG A 60 2.30 -1.55 -20.00
C ARG A 60 2.54 -2.95 -20.53
N GLU A 61 3.44 -3.03 -21.51
CA GLU A 61 3.95 -4.29 -22.06
C GLU A 61 4.47 -5.20 -20.94
N GLY A 62 4.16 -6.49 -21.04
CA GLY A 62 4.54 -7.49 -20.03
C GLY A 62 3.60 -7.64 -18.83
N GLN A 63 2.69 -6.69 -18.57
CA GLN A 63 1.65 -6.85 -17.56
C GLN A 63 0.51 -7.75 -18.07
N LYS A 64 0.14 -8.77 -17.27
CA LYS A 64 -0.96 -9.68 -17.63
C LYS A 64 -2.07 -9.61 -16.59
N GLN A 65 -3.27 -9.23 -17.00
CA GLN A 65 -4.47 -9.21 -16.16
C GLN A 65 -5.46 -10.27 -16.65
N VAL A 66 -6.08 -10.98 -15.71
CA VAL A 66 -7.20 -11.89 -15.98
C VAL A 66 -8.30 -11.65 -14.96
N ASP A 67 -9.52 -11.46 -15.46
CA ASP A 67 -10.71 -11.25 -14.64
C ASP A 67 -11.34 -12.59 -14.23
N PHE A 68 -12.01 -12.62 -13.07
CA PHE A 68 -12.73 -13.81 -12.58
C PHE A 68 -14.01 -14.11 -13.39
N GLY A 69 -14.48 -13.15 -14.19
CA GLY A 69 -15.79 -13.18 -14.88
C GLY A 69 -16.98 -12.82 -13.99
N GLN A 70 -16.78 -12.72 -12.67
CA GLN A 70 -17.75 -12.26 -11.69
C GLN A 70 -17.04 -11.50 -10.55
N ILE A 71 -17.76 -10.64 -9.82
CA ILE A 71 -17.19 -9.93 -8.68
C ILE A 71 -17.01 -10.88 -7.50
N GLU A 72 -15.80 -10.94 -6.95
CA GLU A 72 -15.41 -11.71 -5.76
C GLU A 72 -15.11 -10.77 -4.58
N PRO A 73 -16.08 -10.51 -3.69
CA PRO A 73 -15.90 -9.54 -2.62
C PRO A 73 -14.91 -9.98 -1.53
N HIS A 74 -14.66 -11.28 -1.38
CA HIS A 74 -13.70 -11.83 -0.42
C HIS A 74 -12.81 -12.83 -1.14
N THR A 75 -11.51 -12.53 -1.19
CA THR A 75 -10.52 -13.33 -1.91
C THR A 75 -9.29 -13.60 -1.06
N VAL A 76 -8.71 -14.79 -1.21
CA VAL A 76 -7.40 -15.14 -0.64
C VAL A 76 -6.49 -15.59 -1.77
N LEU A 77 -5.30 -15.00 -1.85
CA LEU A 77 -4.29 -15.29 -2.86
C LEU A 77 -3.22 -16.21 -2.27
N PHE A 78 -2.89 -17.30 -2.97
CA PHE A 78 -1.76 -18.16 -2.67
C PHE A 78 -0.93 -18.38 -3.94
N HIS A 79 0.38 -18.32 -3.79
CA HIS A 79 1.33 -18.54 -4.86
C HIS A 79 2.63 -19.08 -4.26
N GLU A 80 3.18 -20.10 -4.91
CA GLU A 80 4.48 -20.65 -4.57
C GLU A 80 5.56 -20.00 -5.46
N PRO A 81 6.61 -19.40 -4.89
CA PRO A 81 7.70 -18.80 -5.66
C PRO A 81 8.26 -19.76 -6.73
N GLY A 82 8.57 -19.23 -7.91
CA GLY A 82 9.04 -20.04 -9.04
C GLY A 82 7.93 -20.75 -9.82
N SER A 83 6.71 -20.87 -9.28
CA SER A 83 5.59 -21.53 -9.97
C SER A 83 4.99 -20.65 -11.09
N SER A 84 4.38 -21.28 -12.08
CA SER A 84 3.46 -20.58 -12.99
C SER A 84 2.05 -20.43 -12.44
N SER A 85 1.71 -21.20 -11.40
CA SER A 85 0.35 -21.29 -10.89
C SER A 85 0.09 -20.26 -9.78
N VAL A 86 -1.03 -19.55 -9.89
CA VAL A 86 -1.56 -18.64 -8.86
C VAL A 86 -2.94 -19.12 -8.48
N TRP A 87 -3.16 -19.29 -7.18
CA TRP A 87 -4.39 -19.82 -6.62
C TRP A 87 -5.16 -18.71 -5.93
N VAL A 88 -6.45 -18.58 -6.22
CA VAL A 88 -7.33 -17.60 -5.56
C VAL A 88 -8.56 -18.30 -5.00
N GLY A 89 -8.76 -18.21 -3.70
CA GLY A 89 -9.99 -18.63 -3.05
C GLY A 89 -11.04 -17.54 -3.21
N GLY A 90 -12.25 -17.90 -3.64
CA GLY A 90 -13.38 -16.99 -3.77
C GLY A 90 -14.66 -17.56 -3.17
N ARG A 91 -15.81 -17.11 -3.67
CA ARG A 91 -17.13 -17.61 -3.24
C ARG A 91 -17.46 -18.96 -3.85
N GLY A 92 -17.37 -20.00 -3.03
CA GLY A 92 -17.78 -21.38 -3.34
C GLY A 92 -16.85 -22.08 -4.32
N LYS A 93 -15.65 -21.54 -4.56
CA LYS A 93 -14.70 -22.08 -5.53
C LYS A 93 -13.27 -21.58 -5.29
N VAL A 94 -12.32 -22.29 -5.89
CA VAL A 94 -10.90 -21.91 -6.01
C VAL A 94 -10.58 -21.73 -7.48
N TYR A 95 -9.98 -20.59 -7.82
CA TYR A 95 -9.42 -20.27 -9.13
C TYR A 95 -7.95 -20.68 -9.18
N ARG A 96 -7.52 -21.22 -10.30
CA ARG A 96 -6.12 -21.51 -10.62
C ARG A 96 -5.77 -20.84 -11.93
N PHE A 97 -4.91 -19.82 -11.86
CA PHE A 97 -4.37 -19.13 -13.01
C PHE A 97 -3.00 -19.70 -13.35
N ASP A 98 -2.69 -19.85 -14.64
CA ASP A 98 -1.37 -20.25 -15.12
C ASP A 98 -0.73 -19.11 -15.92
N PHE A 99 0.27 -18.46 -15.30
CA PHE A 99 1.07 -17.38 -15.87
C PHE A 99 2.38 -17.90 -16.46
N SER A 100 2.31 -18.93 -17.30
CA SER A 100 3.44 -19.42 -18.07
C SER A 100 4.04 -18.31 -18.96
N GLU A 101 5.37 -18.22 -19.01
CA GLU A 101 6.06 -17.21 -19.81
C GLU A 101 5.82 -17.43 -21.31
N GLY A 102 5.70 -16.34 -22.07
CA GLY A 102 5.42 -16.38 -23.51
C GLY A 102 4.05 -16.95 -23.92
N LYS A 103 3.19 -17.36 -22.98
CA LYS A 103 1.85 -17.89 -23.26
C LYS A 103 0.73 -17.00 -22.73
N ASN A 104 -0.46 -17.13 -23.30
CA ASN A 104 -1.67 -16.54 -22.74
C ASN A 104 -2.00 -17.19 -21.40
N VAL A 105 -2.55 -16.40 -20.48
CA VAL A 105 -2.91 -16.88 -19.15
C VAL A 105 -4.13 -17.79 -19.28
N SER A 106 -4.05 -18.99 -18.70
CA SER A 106 -5.20 -19.89 -18.62
C SER A 106 -5.83 -19.86 -17.22
N LEU A 107 -7.16 -19.98 -17.16
CA LEU A 107 -7.91 -19.99 -15.91
C LEU A 107 -8.67 -21.32 -15.78
N GLN A 108 -8.48 -21.99 -14.66
CA GLN A 108 -9.21 -23.19 -14.26
C GLN A 108 -9.91 -22.94 -12.92
N THR A 109 -11.06 -23.57 -12.70
CA THR A 109 -11.83 -23.41 -11.45
C THR A 109 -12.22 -24.75 -10.86
N VAL A 110 -12.18 -24.84 -9.54
CA VAL A 110 -12.70 -25.98 -8.77
C VAL A 110 -13.76 -25.47 -7.81
N ASN A 111 -14.97 -25.98 -7.95
CA ASN A 111 -16.09 -25.62 -7.09
C ASN A 111 -15.99 -26.36 -5.76
N ILE A 112 -16.04 -25.59 -4.67
CA ILE A 112 -16.12 -26.07 -3.28
C ILE A 112 -17.33 -25.38 -2.67
N SER A 113 -18.52 -25.77 -3.14
CA SER A 113 -19.79 -25.19 -2.69
C SER A 113 -20.06 -25.50 -1.22
N SER A 114 -20.92 -24.70 -0.58
CA SER A 114 -21.36 -25.02 0.78
C SER A 114 -22.13 -26.34 0.83
N THR A 115 -21.93 -27.11 1.90
CA THR A 115 -22.74 -28.30 2.17
C THR A 115 -24.18 -27.86 2.44
N LYS A 116 -25.07 -28.03 1.45
CA LYS A 116 -26.49 -27.69 1.52
C LYS A 116 -27.15 -28.54 2.61
N GLY A 117 -27.52 -27.93 3.74
CA GLY A 117 -28.25 -28.64 4.79
C GLY A 117 -28.55 -27.90 6.10
N SER A 118 -28.10 -26.66 6.33
CA SER A 118 -28.25 -26.03 7.67
C SER A 118 -28.67 -24.57 7.71
N CYS A 119 -28.72 -23.90 6.57
CA CYS A 119 -28.93 -22.46 6.55
C CYS A 119 -30.39 -22.15 6.22
N GLN A 120 -31.15 -21.69 7.22
CA GLN A 120 -32.56 -21.33 7.05
C GLN A 120 -32.74 -19.95 6.39
N ASP A 121 -31.78 -19.03 6.59
CA ASP A 121 -31.75 -17.74 5.91
C ASP A 121 -30.89 -17.84 4.64
N LYS A 122 -31.36 -17.33 3.50
CA LYS A 122 -30.59 -17.32 2.24
C LYS A 122 -29.45 -16.29 2.25
N ARG A 123 -29.46 -15.37 3.22
CA ARG A 123 -28.41 -14.34 3.37
C ARG A 123 -27.22 -14.96 4.14
N ASP A 124 -26.07 -15.06 3.46
CA ASP A 124 -24.76 -15.52 3.97
C ASP A 124 -24.56 -17.02 4.20
N CYS A 125 -25.05 -17.86 3.29
CA CYS A 125 -24.88 -19.32 3.37
C CYS A 125 -23.94 -19.89 2.31
N GLU A 126 -23.03 -19.04 1.87
CA GLU A 126 -21.99 -19.34 0.92
C GLU A 126 -20.76 -19.93 1.63
N ASN A 127 -19.91 -20.58 0.85
CA ASN A 127 -18.59 -21.01 1.32
C ASN A 127 -17.53 -20.04 0.79
N TYR A 128 -17.16 -19.03 1.56
CA TYR A 128 -16.03 -18.17 1.20
C TYR A 128 -14.74 -18.88 1.57
N ILE A 129 -13.88 -19.11 0.59
CA ILE A 129 -12.54 -19.67 0.84
C ILE A 129 -11.68 -18.60 1.49
N THR A 130 -11.13 -18.92 2.66
CA THR A 130 -10.40 -17.99 3.52
C THR A 130 -8.97 -18.45 3.85
N LEU A 131 -8.59 -19.65 3.42
CA LEU A 131 -7.23 -20.16 3.57
C LEU A 131 -6.87 -21.02 2.36
N LEU A 132 -5.67 -20.80 1.84
CA LEU A 132 -5.01 -21.64 0.85
C LEU A 132 -3.56 -21.83 1.31
N GLU A 133 -3.15 -23.06 1.55
CA GLU A 133 -1.82 -23.36 2.09
C GLU A 133 -1.28 -24.66 1.45
N LYS A 134 -0.01 -24.68 1.04
CA LYS A 134 0.59 -25.90 0.47
C LYS A 134 0.85 -26.93 1.57
N GLN A 135 0.31 -28.14 1.41
CA GLN A 135 0.46 -29.24 2.35
C GLN A 135 1.00 -30.49 1.64
N GLY A 136 2.33 -30.64 1.63
CA GLY A 136 2.97 -31.76 0.93
C GLY A 136 2.77 -31.64 -0.58
N GLU A 137 2.24 -32.69 -1.20
CA GLU A 137 1.88 -32.70 -2.63
C GLU A 137 0.53 -32.03 -2.93
N GLY A 138 -0.26 -31.66 -1.92
CA GLY A 138 -1.59 -31.06 -2.10
C GLY A 138 -1.70 -29.62 -1.62
N LEU A 139 -2.83 -28.98 -1.92
CA LEU A 139 -3.22 -27.66 -1.41
C LEU A 139 -4.34 -27.83 -0.37
N LEU A 140 -4.08 -27.42 0.87
CA LEU A 140 -5.08 -27.30 1.92
C LEU A 140 -5.93 -26.05 1.65
N VAL A 141 -7.24 -26.24 1.61
CA VAL A 141 -8.22 -25.19 1.34
C VAL A 141 -9.20 -25.15 2.50
N CYS A 142 -9.37 -24.00 3.16
CA CYS A 142 -10.41 -23.85 4.18
C CYS A 142 -11.34 -22.69 3.86
N GLY A 143 -12.60 -22.81 4.29
CA GLY A 143 -13.61 -21.79 4.04
C GLY A 143 -14.72 -21.78 5.08
N THR A 144 -15.58 -20.77 4.98
CA THR A 144 -16.67 -20.51 5.95
C THR A 144 -17.76 -21.58 5.95
N ASN A 145 -17.97 -22.25 4.82
CA ASN A 145 -18.94 -23.32 4.59
C ASN A 145 -20.31 -23.09 5.27
N ALA A 146 -21.03 -22.04 4.89
CA ALA A 146 -22.33 -21.70 5.49
C ALA A 146 -22.30 -21.63 7.03
N ARG A 147 -21.33 -20.88 7.57
CA ARG A 147 -21.07 -20.70 9.00
C ARG A 147 -20.60 -21.97 9.74
N ARG A 148 -20.12 -22.98 9.02
CA ARG A 148 -19.52 -24.21 9.56
C ARG A 148 -18.08 -24.39 9.05
N PRO A 149 -17.10 -23.61 9.54
CA PRO A 149 -15.74 -23.59 8.99
C PRO A 149 -15.17 -25.00 8.77
N SER A 150 -14.78 -25.28 7.52
CA SER A 150 -14.39 -26.60 7.03
C SER A 150 -13.15 -26.51 6.15
N CYS A 151 -12.42 -27.61 6.00
CA CYS A 151 -11.22 -27.70 5.17
C CYS A 151 -11.29 -28.89 4.19
N TRP A 152 -10.60 -28.77 3.06
CA TRP A 152 -10.51 -29.74 1.98
C TRP A 152 -9.04 -29.83 1.52
N SER A 153 -8.63 -30.99 1.03
CA SER A 153 -7.30 -31.18 0.45
C SER A 153 -7.41 -31.40 -1.05
N LEU A 154 -6.69 -30.59 -1.82
CA LEU A 154 -6.57 -30.70 -3.26
C LEU A 154 -5.21 -31.35 -3.60
N VAL A 155 -5.15 -32.69 -3.61
CA VAL A 155 -3.93 -33.44 -3.92
C VAL A 155 -3.79 -33.72 -5.42
N ARG A 156 -4.90 -34.05 -6.10
CA ARG A 156 -4.95 -34.24 -7.55
C ARG A 156 -5.95 -33.28 -8.16
N TRP A 157 -5.46 -32.17 -8.70
CA TRP A 157 -6.30 -31.25 -9.45
C TRP A 157 -7.02 -31.98 -10.60
N PRO A 158 -8.34 -31.83 -10.79
CA PRO A 158 -9.27 -30.88 -10.15
C PRO A 158 -10.14 -31.48 -9.04
N LEU A 159 -9.83 -32.66 -8.50
CA LEU A 159 -10.70 -33.39 -7.58
C LEU A 159 -10.45 -33.01 -6.12
N PRO A 160 -11.43 -32.39 -5.42
CA PRO A 160 -11.32 -32.16 -3.99
C PRO A 160 -11.54 -33.47 -3.21
N CYS A 161 -10.59 -33.84 -2.33
CA CYS A 161 -10.86 -34.84 -1.29
C CYS A 161 -11.27 -34.10 0.01
N ALA A 162 -12.40 -34.46 0.60
CA ALA A 162 -12.92 -33.79 1.79
C ALA A 162 -12.21 -34.27 3.08
N LEU A 163 -11.90 -33.33 3.97
CA LEU A 163 -11.48 -33.61 5.35
C LEU A 163 -12.57 -33.08 6.29
N ILE A 164 -13.46 -33.96 6.77
CA ILE A 164 -14.50 -33.55 7.72
C ILE A 164 -13.91 -33.53 9.14
N ARG A 165 -14.12 -32.42 9.85
CA ARG A 165 -13.62 -32.16 11.21
C ARG A 165 -14.46 -32.89 12.26
N GLY A 166 -13.82 -33.48 13.28
CA GLY A 166 -14.46 -33.76 14.58
C GLY A 166 -14.83 -35.23 14.87
N GLY A 167 -13.84 -36.10 15.01
CA GLY A 167 -14.00 -37.40 15.69
C GLY A 167 -14.11 -38.65 14.82
N GLN A 168 -14.14 -38.52 13.48
CA GLN A 168 -14.01 -39.69 12.60
C GLN A 168 -13.39 -39.30 11.24
N TRP A 169 -12.24 -39.90 10.95
CA TRP A 169 -11.48 -39.70 9.71
C TRP A 169 -12.08 -40.55 8.59
N LEU A 170 -12.79 -39.96 7.65
CA LEU A 170 -13.11 -40.61 6.38
C LEU A 170 -12.87 -39.66 5.21
N LEU A 171 -11.75 -39.89 4.53
CA LEU A 171 -11.49 -39.38 3.19
C LEU A 171 -12.39 -40.14 2.21
N TYR A 172 -13.41 -39.49 1.66
CA TYR A 172 -14.13 -40.03 0.51
C TYR A 172 -13.40 -39.56 -0.75
N CYS A 173 -12.37 -40.31 -1.17
CA CYS A 173 -11.86 -40.24 -2.52
C CYS A 173 -12.05 -41.63 -3.14
N GLY A 174 -12.97 -41.72 -4.10
CA GLY A 174 -13.24 -42.95 -4.83
C GLY A 174 -11.95 -43.50 -5.43
N THR A 175 -11.65 -44.75 -5.07
CA THR A 175 -10.58 -45.62 -5.59
C THR A 175 -9.14 -45.15 -5.46
N ALA A 176 -8.44 -45.89 -4.58
CA ALA A 176 -7.04 -46.31 -4.63
C ALA A 176 -6.05 -45.65 -3.65
N LEU A 177 -5.73 -46.49 -2.66
CA LEU A 177 -4.46 -46.68 -1.94
C LEU A 177 -4.20 -45.75 -0.75
N GLY A 178 -4.26 -46.38 0.43
CA GLY A 178 -3.90 -45.79 1.70
C GLY A 178 -2.48 -45.23 1.65
N MET A 179 -2.39 -43.92 1.81
CA MET A 179 -1.16 -43.23 2.17
C MET A 179 -1.33 -42.74 3.61
N ASP A 180 -0.47 -43.26 4.47
CA ASP A 180 -0.37 -42.89 5.88
C ASP A 180 0.17 -41.46 5.97
N PHE A 181 -0.68 -40.48 6.26
CA PHE A 181 -0.28 -39.09 6.55
C PHE A 181 0.25 -38.99 7.99
N ARG A 182 1.31 -39.74 8.32
CA ARG A 182 2.06 -39.62 9.58
C ARG A 182 3.18 -38.59 9.46
N GLY A 183 2.79 -37.34 9.29
CA GLY A 183 3.68 -36.19 9.43
C GLY A 183 2.93 -35.09 10.14
N TRP A 184 2.95 -35.08 11.47
CA TRP A 184 2.26 -34.10 12.32
C TRP A 184 2.55 -32.68 11.84
N LYS A 185 1.56 -32.02 11.22
CA LYS A 185 1.63 -30.60 10.86
C LYS A 185 0.71 -29.83 11.79
N GLU A 186 1.28 -28.90 12.53
CA GLU A 186 0.53 -28.02 13.42
C GLU A 186 -0.14 -26.90 12.61
N VAL A 187 -1.41 -26.64 12.89
CA VAL A 187 -2.18 -25.57 12.24
C VAL A 187 -2.62 -24.55 13.27
N TYR A 188 -2.31 -23.28 13.03
CA TYR A 188 -2.70 -22.18 13.91
C TYR A 188 -3.79 -21.33 13.26
N SER A 189 -4.76 -20.87 14.05
CA SER A 189 -5.88 -20.09 13.54
C SER A 189 -6.46 -19.13 14.56
N THR A 190 -6.95 -18.01 14.05
CA THR A 190 -7.73 -17.01 14.79
C THR A 190 -9.24 -17.16 14.56
N ILE A 191 -9.64 -18.05 13.64
CA ILE A 191 -11.03 -18.29 13.26
C ILE A 191 -11.77 -19.00 14.39
N ARG A 192 -13.00 -18.58 14.65
CA ARG A 192 -13.87 -19.22 15.66
C ARG A 192 -14.26 -20.62 15.20
N LYS A 193 -14.21 -21.60 16.11
CA LYS A 193 -14.64 -22.97 15.81
C LYS A 193 -16.16 -23.10 15.65
N GLN A 194 -16.93 -22.31 16.39
CA GLN A 194 -18.39 -22.32 16.41
C GLN A 194 -18.91 -20.88 16.54
N GLU A 195 -20.07 -20.60 15.97
CA GLU A 195 -20.66 -19.25 15.92
C GLU A 195 -21.09 -18.74 17.30
N TYR A 196 -21.56 -19.64 18.18
CA TYR A 196 -21.97 -19.33 19.55
C TYR A 196 -20.80 -19.20 20.55
N ASN A 197 -19.56 -19.48 20.14
CA ASN A 197 -18.38 -19.40 21.02
C ASN A 197 -17.96 -17.95 21.28
N GLY A 198 -18.75 -17.23 22.09
CA GLY A 198 -18.43 -15.93 22.70
C GLY A 198 -18.10 -14.79 21.73
N LYS A 199 -17.92 -13.57 22.24
CA LYS A 199 -17.43 -12.43 21.43
C LYS A 199 -15.90 -12.31 21.39
N ILE A 200 -15.18 -13.15 22.15
CA ILE A 200 -13.74 -13.03 22.40
C ILE A 200 -12.95 -13.71 21.27
N PRO A 201 -12.18 -12.95 20.45
CA PRO A 201 -11.26 -13.55 19.47
C PRO A 201 -10.10 -14.24 20.18
N ARG A 202 -9.62 -15.36 19.65
CA ARG A 202 -8.50 -16.12 20.24
C ARG A 202 -7.55 -16.60 19.15
N PHE A 203 -6.26 -16.70 19.49
CA PHE A 203 -5.28 -17.44 18.70
C PHE A 203 -5.23 -18.89 19.19
N ARG A 204 -5.34 -19.87 18.29
CA ARG A 204 -5.45 -21.30 18.64
C ARG A 204 -4.47 -22.16 17.86
N ARG A 205 -3.95 -23.21 18.50
CA ARG A 205 -3.46 -24.40 17.79
C ARG A 205 -4.66 -25.32 17.55
N ILE A 206 -5.07 -25.43 16.30
CA ILE A 206 -6.25 -26.18 15.87
C ILE A 206 -5.94 -27.65 15.62
N GLU A 207 -4.73 -27.92 15.13
CA GLU A 207 -4.19 -29.23 14.82
C GLU A 207 -2.76 -29.29 15.36
N GLY A 208 -2.39 -30.39 15.99
CA GLY A 208 -1.15 -30.58 16.75
C GLY A 208 -1.32 -31.62 17.85
N GLU A 209 -0.32 -31.77 18.74
CA GLU A 209 -0.39 -32.71 19.87
C GLU A 209 -1.58 -32.40 20.81
N SER A 210 -1.83 -31.12 21.05
CA SER A 210 -2.94 -30.64 21.88
C SER A 210 -3.54 -29.36 21.32
N GLU A 211 -4.84 -29.16 21.55
CA GLU A 211 -5.49 -27.88 21.25
C GLU A 211 -5.17 -26.87 22.36
N LEU A 212 -4.58 -25.74 21.97
CA LEU A 212 -4.32 -24.61 22.87
C LEU A 212 -5.04 -23.36 22.38
N TYR A 213 -5.50 -22.53 23.31
CA TYR A 213 -6.13 -21.24 23.01
C TYR A 213 -5.67 -20.13 23.96
N THR A 214 -5.67 -18.89 23.48
CA THR A 214 -5.33 -17.72 24.31
C THR A 214 -6.42 -17.48 25.35
N SER A 215 -6.05 -17.13 26.57
CA SER A 215 -6.99 -16.78 27.65
C SER A 215 -7.78 -15.49 27.35
N ASP A 216 -8.72 -15.13 28.23
CA ASP A 216 -9.58 -13.94 28.07
C ASP A 216 -8.86 -12.63 28.41
N THR A 217 -7.78 -12.70 29.19
CA THR A 217 -7.08 -11.54 29.74
C THR A 217 -6.02 -10.97 28.79
N VAL A 218 -5.49 -11.79 27.89
CA VAL A 218 -4.29 -11.45 27.12
C VAL A 218 -4.50 -10.45 25.99
N MET A 219 -5.72 -10.31 25.46
CA MET A 219 -6.03 -9.43 24.32
C MET A 219 -7.36 -8.69 24.48
N GLN A 220 -7.42 -7.46 23.98
CA GLN A 220 -8.62 -6.61 24.06
C GLN A 220 -9.13 -6.24 22.65
N ASN A 221 -10.18 -6.92 22.17
CA ASN A 221 -10.74 -6.74 20.81
C ASN A 221 -9.68 -6.78 19.69
N PRO A 222 -8.86 -7.85 19.59
CA PRO A 222 -7.75 -7.90 18.67
C PRO A 222 -8.20 -8.00 17.20
N GLN A 223 -7.47 -7.32 16.32
CA GLN A 223 -7.54 -7.42 14.88
C GLN A 223 -6.21 -7.97 14.38
N PHE A 224 -6.19 -9.20 13.90
CA PHE A 224 -4.96 -9.91 13.50
C PHE A 224 -4.48 -9.48 12.11
N ILE A 225 -3.16 -9.33 11.94
CA ILE A 225 -2.51 -8.92 10.69
C ILE A 225 -1.75 -10.11 10.08
N LYS A 226 -0.79 -10.67 10.82
CA LYS A 226 0.08 -11.74 10.32
C LYS A 226 0.59 -12.62 11.45
N ALA A 227 0.90 -13.88 11.13
CA ALA A 227 1.57 -14.82 12.03
C ALA A 227 2.71 -15.51 11.28
N THR A 228 3.74 -15.92 12.01
CA THR A 228 4.91 -16.60 11.47
C THR A 228 5.58 -17.46 12.53
N ILE A 229 6.24 -18.52 12.09
CA ILE A 229 7.07 -19.38 12.93
C ILE A 229 8.52 -18.93 12.74
N VAL A 230 9.23 -18.76 13.85
CA VAL A 230 10.64 -18.41 13.88
C VAL A 230 11.39 -19.54 14.55
N HIS A 231 12.24 -20.19 13.77
CA HIS A 231 13.16 -21.21 14.27
C HIS A 231 14.32 -20.54 14.99
N GLN A 232 14.50 -20.87 16.27
CA GLN A 232 15.60 -20.32 17.07
C GLN A 232 16.79 -21.29 17.11
N ASP A 233 17.82 -20.94 17.87
CA ASP A 233 19.08 -21.70 17.99
C ASP A 233 18.85 -23.16 18.46
N GLN A 234 17.77 -23.41 19.19
CA GLN A 234 17.34 -24.75 19.64
C GLN A 234 15.87 -24.96 19.28
N ALA A 235 15.52 -26.13 18.76
CA ALA A 235 14.16 -26.42 18.26
C ALA A 235 13.05 -26.24 19.30
N TYR A 236 13.32 -26.52 20.58
CA TYR A 236 12.34 -26.32 21.66
C TYR A 236 12.10 -24.83 21.99
N ASN A 237 13.00 -23.94 21.55
CA ASN A 237 12.85 -22.48 21.66
C ASN A 237 12.16 -21.86 20.45
N ASP A 238 11.73 -22.66 19.47
CA ASP A 238 10.96 -22.17 18.33
C ASP A 238 9.76 -21.34 18.80
N LYS A 239 9.59 -20.17 18.17
CA LYS A 239 8.55 -19.21 18.52
C LYS A 239 7.52 -19.08 17.43
N ILE A 240 6.30 -18.77 17.84
CA ILE A 240 5.28 -18.23 16.96
C ILE A 240 5.16 -16.76 17.29
N TYR A 241 5.45 -15.89 16.33
CA TYR A 241 5.16 -14.47 16.45
C TYR A 241 3.91 -14.14 15.66
N TYR A 242 3.06 -13.30 16.23
CA TYR A 242 1.95 -12.75 15.48
C TYR A 242 1.68 -11.30 15.84
N PHE A 243 1.20 -10.58 14.83
CA PHE A 243 1.07 -9.14 14.80
C PHE A 243 -0.40 -8.78 14.73
N PHE A 244 -0.82 -7.84 15.56
CA PHE A 244 -2.22 -7.45 15.67
C PHE A 244 -2.39 -6.02 16.19
N ARG A 245 -3.57 -5.46 16.00
CA ARG A 245 -4.03 -4.25 16.69
C ARG A 245 -5.00 -4.63 17.80
N GLU A 246 -5.05 -3.87 18.87
CA GLU A 246 -6.04 -4.04 19.93
C GLU A 246 -6.44 -2.69 20.53
N ASP A 247 -7.46 -2.69 21.38
CA ASP A 247 -7.84 -1.50 22.14
C ASP A 247 -6.71 -1.10 23.08
N ASN A 248 -6.46 0.20 23.18
CA ASN A 248 -5.45 0.72 24.09
C ASN A 248 -5.89 0.49 25.56
N PRO A 249 -5.05 -0.12 26.41
CA PRO A 249 -5.34 -0.22 27.84
C PRO A 249 -5.35 1.16 28.51
N ASP A 250 -4.62 2.14 27.98
CA ASP A 250 -4.67 3.52 28.47
C ASP A 250 -6.03 4.15 28.11
N LYS A 251 -6.73 4.64 29.14
CA LYS A 251 -8.06 5.27 29.03
C LYS A 251 -8.00 6.79 29.14
N ASN A 252 -6.80 7.37 29.13
CA ASN A 252 -6.68 8.82 29.03
C ASN A 252 -7.37 9.32 27.74
N PRO A 253 -8.12 10.43 27.79
CA PRO A 253 -8.82 10.96 26.61
C PRO A 253 -7.89 11.31 25.43
N GLU A 254 -6.63 11.62 25.73
CA GLU A 254 -5.59 11.95 24.74
C GLU A 254 -4.90 10.70 24.16
N ALA A 255 -5.09 9.54 24.78
CA ALA A 255 -4.47 8.31 24.32
C ALA A 255 -5.16 7.82 23.04
N PRO A 256 -4.40 7.28 22.06
CA PRO A 256 -5.01 6.73 20.86
C PRO A 256 -5.89 5.53 21.23
N LEU A 257 -7.02 5.38 20.52
CA LEU A 257 -7.99 4.31 20.78
C LEU A 257 -7.42 2.90 20.62
N ASN A 258 -6.51 2.71 19.65
CA ASN A 258 -5.90 1.43 19.35
C ASN A 258 -4.38 1.52 19.34
N VAL A 259 -3.76 0.39 19.68
CA VAL A 259 -2.30 0.20 19.69
C VAL A 259 -1.91 -1.00 18.83
N SER A 260 -0.68 -0.98 18.33
CA SER A 260 -0.10 -2.06 17.54
C SER A 260 0.77 -2.97 18.41
N ARG A 261 0.66 -4.28 18.20
CA ARG A 261 1.28 -5.30 19.04
C ARG A 261 2.01 -6.35 18.22
N VAL A 262 3.08 -6.86 18.80
CA VAL A 262 3.64 -8.19 18.49
C VAL A 262 3.46 -9.07 19.72
N ALA A 263 3.03 -10.31 19.54
CA ALA A 263 2.99 -11.32 20.58
C ALA A 263 3.88 -12.51 20.24
N GLN A 264 4.36 -13.20 21.27
CA GLN A 264 5.12 -14.44 21.16
C GLN A 264 4.43 -15.59 21.87
N LEU A 265 4.60 -16.79 21.31
CA LEU A 265 4.25 -18.08 21.90
C LEU A 265 5.41 -19.05 21.66
N CYS A 266 5.60 -20.02 22.54
CA CYS A 266 6.46 -21.17 22.25
C CYS A 266 5.70 -22.15 21.37
N LYS A 267 6.33 -22.61 20.28
CA LYS A 267 5.73 -23.60 19.38
C LYS A 267 5.41 -24.90 20.13
N GLY A 268 6.35 -25.36 20.96
CA GLY A 268 6.24 -26.58 21.77
C GLY A 268 5.46 -26.43 23.09
N ASP A 269 4.65 -25.38 23.27
CA ASP A 269 3.84 -25.22 24.48
C ASP A 269 2.89 -26.41 24.66
N GLN A 270 2.83 -26.93 25.89
CA GLN A 270 2.02 -28.07 26.29
C GLN A 270 0.80 -27.66 27.14
N GLY A 271 0.65 -26.36 27.42
CA GLY A 271 -0.30 -25.84 28.38
C GLY A 271 0.23 -25.87 29.81
N GLY A 272 -0.70 -25.88 30.77
CA GLY A 272 -0.39 -25.82 32.20
C GLY A 272 -0.68 -27.08 32.98
N GLU A 273 -0.14 -27.12 34.19
CA GLU A 273 -0.31 -28.24 35.14
C GLU A 273 -1.74 -28.34 35.69
N SER A 274 -2.45 -27.21 35.78
CA SER A 274 -3.80 -27.17 36.35
C SER A 274 -4.85 -27.51 35.30
N SER A 275 -5.98 -28.07 35.73
CA SER A 275 -7.13 -28.35 34.86
C SER A 275 -7.67 -27.10 34.14
N LEU A 276 -7.45 -25.90 34.68
CA LEU A 276 -7.90 -24.62 34.11
C LEU A 276 -6.89 -24.01 33.12
N SER A 277 -5.66 -24.51 33.07
CA SER A 277 -4.58 -24.00 32.21
C SER A 277 -4.06 -25.02 31.20
N VAL A 278 -4.43 -26.30 31.32
CA VAL A 278 -3.98 -27.38 30.42
C VAL A 278 -4.30 -27.11 28.94
N SER A 279 -5.40 -26.40 28.64
CA SER A 279 -5.81 -26.06 27.27
C SER A 279 -5.50 -24.61 26.87
N LYS A 280 -4.75 -23.87 27.70
CA LYS A 280 -4.39 -22.46 27.44
C LYS A 280 -2.94 -22.36 26.98
N TRP A 281 -2.64 -21.36 26.15
CA TRP A 281 -1.25 -20.96 25.95
C TRP A 281 -0.68 -20.39 27.24
N ASN A 282 0.42 -20.94 27.72
CA ASN A 282 1.07 -20.50 28.95
C ASN A 282 2.34 -19.68 28.71
N THR A 283 2.77 -19.59 27.46
CA THR A 283 3.98 -18.87 27.05
C THR A 283 3.68 -17.54 26.33
N PHE A 284 2.43 -17.08 26.39
CA PHE A 284 2.01 -15.81 25.79
C PHE A 284 2.70 -14.64 26.46
N LEU A 285 3.30 -13.77 25.65
CA LEU A 285 3.60 -12.38 26.00
C LEU A 285 3.29 -11.47 24.81
N LYS A 286 2.96 -10.20 25.06
CA LYS A 286 2.81 -9.15 24.05
C LYS A 286 3.65 -7.92 24.35
N ALA A 287 4.09 -7.23 23.30
CA ALA A 287 4.81 -5.97 23.37
C ALA A 287 4.15 -4.92 22.46
N MET A 288 4.26 -3.65 22.82
CA MET A 288 3.85 -2.54 21.94
C MET A 288 4.87 -2.37 20.81
N LEU A 289 4.40 -2.33 19.56
CA LEU A 289 5.18 -1.91 18.40
C LEU A 289 5.03 -0.40 18.20
N VAL A 290 6.15 0.31 18.19
CA VAL A 290 6.19 1.77 18.02
C VAL A 290 6.72 2.09 16.63
N CYS A 291 6.03 3.00 15.93
CA CYS A 291 6.49 3.60 14.69
C CYS A 291 6.21 5.10 14.77
N SER A 292 7.22 5.88 15.14
CA SER A 292 7.10 7.31 15.37
C SER A 292 8.36 8.02 14.90
N ASP A 293 8.20 9.13 14.20
CA ASP A 293 9.29 10.02 13.87
C ASP A 293 9.46 11.04 14.99
N THR A 294 10.61 10.98 15.67
CA THR A 294 10.96 11.85 16.79
C THR A 294 11.27 13.27 16.36
N ALA A 295 11.73 13.49 15.11
CA ALA A 295 12.06 14.81 14.61
C ALA A 295 10.80 15.66 14.36
N THR A 296 9.77 15.06 13.77
CA THR A 296 8.49 15.73 13.48
C THR A 296 7.40 15.47 14.52
N ASN A 297 7.70 14.67 15.55
CA ASN A 297 6.75 14.20 16.56
C ASN A 297 5.49 13.54 15.96
N LYS A 298 5.63 12.90 14.78
CA LYS A 298 4.55 12.18 14.10
C LYS A 298 4.51 10.73 14.57
N ASN A 299 3.35 10.29 15.04
CA ASN A 299 3.13 8.91 15.51
C ASN A 299 2.18 8.14 14.59
N PHE A 300 2.52 6.88 14.30
CA PHE A 300 1.75 5.98 13.44
C PHE A 300 1.39 4.72 14.24
N ASN A 301 0.23 4.75 14.90
CA ASN A 301 -0.17 3.75 15.88
C ASN A 301 -0.97 2.56 15.30
N ARG A 302 -1.39 2.62 14.03
CA ARG A 302 -2.30 1.64 13.40
C ARG A 302 -1.58 0.78 12.35
N LEU A 303 -0.96 -0.31 12.79
CA LEU A 303 -0.32 -1.33 11.93
C LEU A 303 -1.31 -1.86 10.89
N GLN A 304 -0.98 -1.83 9.60
CA GLN A 304 -1.80 -2.32 8.49
C GLN A 304 -1.37 -3.70 8.02
N ASP A 305 -0.06 -3.89 7.79
CA ASP A 305 0.52 -5.12 7.25
C ASP A 305 1.96 -5.32 7.73
N VAL A 306 2.44 -6.55 7.64
CA VAL A 306 3.80 -6.95 8.03
C VAL A 306 4.41 -7.85 6.95
N PHE A 307 5.67 -7.60 6.61
CA PHE A 307 6.47 -8.47 5.75
C PHE A 307 7.76 -8.87 6.46
N LEU A 308 8.09 -10.15 6.43
CA LEU A 308 9.35 -10.67 6.97
C LEU A 308 10.30 -10.93 5.82
N LEU A 309 11.51 -10.40 5.94
CA LEU A 309 12.59 -10.61 5.00
C LEU A 309 13.75 -11.30 5.73
N PRO A 310 13.91 -12.62 5.57
CA PRO A 310 15.04 -13.35 6.13
C PRO A 310 16.38 -12.79 5.65
N ASP A 311 17.38 -12.75 6.53
CA ASP A 311 18.72 -12.31 6.20
C ASP A 311 19.47 -13.34 5.34
N PRO A 312 20.33 -12.94 4.37
CA PRO A 312 21.12 -13.88 3.57
C PRO A 312 22.04 -14.79 4.39
N SER A 313 22.49 -14.35 5.57
CA SER A 313 23.32 -15.17 6.46
C SER A 313 22.58 -16.40 7.00
N GLY A 314 21.24 -16.44 6.89
CA GLY A 314 20.40 -17.45 7.52
C GLY A 314 20.21 -17.25 9.02
N GLN A 315 20.82 -16.21 9.61
CA GLN A 315 20.63 -15.90 11.02
C GLN A 315 19.23 -15.34 11.27
N TRP A 316 18.43 -16.05 12.05
CA TRP A 316 17.04 -15.66 12.33
C TRP A 316 16.93 -14.30 13.02
N ARG A 317 17.92 -13.92 13.84
CA ARG A 317 17.96 -12.65 14.60
C ARG A 317 17.98 -11.44 13.67
N ASP A 318 18.61 -11.58 12.51
CA ASP A 318 18.80 -10.51 11.54
C ASP A 318 17.64 -10.43 10.53
N THR A 319 16.64 -11.32 10.65
CA THR A 319 15.41 -11.22 9.87
C THR A 319 14.73 -9.88 10.13
N ARG A 320 14.55 -9.12 9.04
CA ARG A 320 13.91 -7.80 9.05
C ARG A 320 12.40 -7.96 9.02
N VAL A 321 11.71 -7.21 9.86
CA VAL A 321 10.25 -7.15 9.94
C VAL A 321 9.82 -5.76 9.50
N TYR A 322 9.33 -5.65 8.26
CA TYR A 322 8.78 -4.42 7.71
C TYR A 322 7.32 -4.30 8.14
N GLY A 323 6.98 -3.24 8.88
CA GLY A 323 5.62 -2.92 9.28
C GLY A 323 5.14 -1.64 8.61
N VAL A 324 3.96 -1.69 7.98
CA VAL A 324 3.26 -0.50 7.49
C VAL A 324 2.32 -0.03 8.58
N PHE A 325 2.42 1.23 8.98
CA PHE A 325 1.57 1.84 9.98
C PHE A 325 0.83 3.03 9.38
N SER A 326 -0.32 3.35 9.96
CA SER A 326 -1.06 4.56 9.63
C SER A 326 -1.47 5.31 10.90
N ASN A 327 -1.84 6.58 10.72
CA ASN A 327 -2.37 7.44 11.77
C ASN A 327 -3.86 7.76 11.52
N PRO A 328 -4.53 8.55 12.38
CA PRO A 328 -5.95 8.91 12.20
C PRO A 328 -6.28 9.68 10.91
N TRP A 329 -5.31 10.34 10.28
CA TRP A 329 -5.46 11.02 8.98
C TRP A 329 -5.21 10.09 7.79
N ASN A 330 -5.02 8.79 8.02
CA ASN A 330 -4.63 7.80 7.01
C ASN A 330 -3.29 8.08 6.34
N TYR A 331 -2.44 8.94 6.91
CA TYR A 331 -1.04 9.02 6.52
C TYR A 331 -0.31 7.80 7.02
N SER A 332 0.71 7.37 6.28
CA SER A 332 1.37 6.09 6.51
C SER A 332 2.86 6.24 6.71
N ALA A 333 3.43 5.31 7.47
CA ALA A 333 4.86 5.16 7.67
C ALA A 333 5.28 3.70 7.55
N VAL A 334 6.52 3.46 7.14
CA VAL A 334 7.12 2.13 7.11
C VAL A 334 8.22 2.09 8.16
N CYS A 335 8.10 1.19 9.14
CA CYS A 335 9.14 0.93 10.13
C CYS A 335 9.73 -0.45 9.93
N VAL A 336 11.03 -0.59 10.20
CA VAL A 336 11.74 -1.87 10.10
C VAL A 336 12.22 -2.28 11.48
N TYR A 337 11.95 -3.52 11.88
CA TYR A 337 12.39 -4.12 13.15
C TYR A 337 13.26 -5.34 12.87
N SER A 338 14.05 -5.80 13.85
CA SER A 338 14.72 -7.10 13.77
C SER A 338 14.04 -8.12 14.69
N LEU A 339 14.01 -9.39 14.30
CA LEU A 339 13.56 -10.46 15.20
C LEU A 339 14.45 -10.57 16.45
N GLY A 340 15.74 -10.24 16.34
CA GLY A 340 16.67 -10.19 17.46
C GLY A 340 16.27 -9.16 18.53
N ASP A 341 15.89 -7.94 18.12
CA ASP A 341 15.43 -6.90 19.04
C ASP A 341 14.10 -7.27 19.68
N ILE A 342 13.18 -7.86 18.91
CA ILE A 342 11.89 -8.37 19.41
C ILE A 342 12.11 -9.46 20.47
N ASP A 343 12.94 -10.47 20.18
CA ASP A 343 13.28 -11.55 21.12
C ASP A 343 13.93 -11.00 22.40
N ARG A 344 14.87 -10.04 22.25
CA ARG A 344 15.53 -9.38 23.37
C ARG A 344 14.51 -8.73 24.30
N VAL A 345 13.58 -7.93 23.76
CA VAL A 345 12.52 -7.28 24.54
C VAL A 345 11.71 -8.30 25.36
N PHE A 346 11.29 -9.42 24.77
CA PHE A 346 10.55 -10.45 25.50
C PHE A 346 11.38 -11.13 26.60
N ARG A 347 12.66 -11.38 26.34
CA ARG A 347 13.56 -12.07 27.27
C ARG A 347 14.04 -11.19 28.42
N THR A 348 14.14 -9.87 28.23
CA THR A 348 14.76 -8.97 29.22
C THR A 348 13.78 -8.03 29.92
N SER A 349 12.73 -7.55 29.26
CA SER A 349 11.84 -6.51 29.82
C SER A 349 11.10 -6.96 31.08
N SER A 350 10.86 -6.07 32.04
CA SER A 350 9.86 -6.34 33.08
C SER A 350 8.44 -6.45 32.48
N LEU A 351 7.51 -7.02 33.25
CA LEU A 351 6.09 -7.06 32.89
C LEU A 351 5.39 -5.80 33.42
N LYS A 352 4.56 -5.18 32.59
CA LYS A 352 3.87 -3.92 32.93
C LYS A 352 2.92 -4.15 34.10
N GLY A 353 3.07 -3.35 35.16
CA GLY A 353 2.26 -3.47 36.38
C GLY A 353 2.71 -4.56 37.36
N TYR A 354 3.75 -5.34 37.03
CA TYR A 354 4.32 -6.35 37.91
C TYR A 354 5.67 -5.86 38.47
N HIS A 355 5.70 -5.59 39.77
CA HIS A 355 6.87 -5.11 40.50
C HIS A 355 7.68 -6.17 41.26
N PRO A 356 7.10 -7.31 41.72
CA PRO A 356 7.90 -8.35 42.38
C PRO A 356 8.94 -9.00 41.46
N ALA A 357 9.80 -9.84 42.05
CA ALA A 357 10.73 -10.67 41.30
C ALA A 357 9.96 -11.68 40.43
N LEU A 358 10.38 -11.83 39.17
CA LEU A 358 9.74 -12.77 38.25
C LEU A 358 9.99 -14.23 38.69
N PRO A 359 9.00 -15.13 38.49
CA PRO A 359 9.16 -16.54 38.83
C PRO A 359 10.21 -17.21 37.93
N ASN A 360 10.69 -18.38 38.39
CA ASN A 360 11.54 -19.28 37.60
C ASN A 360 10.75 -20.57 37.30
N PRO A 361 10.52 -20.94 36.03
CA PRO A 361 10.98 -20.30 34.81
C PRO A 361 10.34 -18.93 34.56
N ARG A 362 11.06 -18.06 33.84
CA ARG A 362 10.56 -16.73 33.48
C ARG A 362 9.31 -16.83 32.57
N PRO A 363 8.26 -16.01 32.78
CA PRO A 363 7.11 -15.93 31.88
C PRO A 363 7.52 -15.81 30.41
N GLY A 364 6.88 -16.59 29.53
CA GLY A 364 7.15 -16.61 28.08
C GLY A 364 8.40 -17.39 27.65
N LYS A 365 9.19 -17.95 28.58
CA LYS A 365 10.33 -18.83 28.25
C LYS A 365 9.83 -20.22 27.85
N CYS A 366 10.42 -20.81 26.80
CA CYS A 366 10.13 -22.19 26.41
C CYS A 366 10.87 -23.17 27.31
N LEU A 367 10.24 -24.31 27.59
CA LEU A 367 10.83 -25.37 28.40
C LEU A 367 11.27 -26.55 27.51
N PRO A 368 12.40 -27.20 27.82
CA PRO A 368 12.81 -28.42 27.13
C PRO A 368 11.89 -29.59 27.50
N ASP A 369 12.04 -30.70 26.78
CA ASP A 369 11.44 -32.01 27.09
C ASP A 369 9.90 -32.00 27.27
N HIS A 370 9.20 -31.12 26.55
CA HIS A 370 7.73 -31.00 26.59
C HIS A 370 7.19 -30.80 28.02
N GLN A 371 7.94 -30.12 28.89
CA GLN A 371 7.49 -29.82 30.25
C GLN A 371 6.37 -28.77 30.24
N PRO A 372 5.27 -28.96 31.01
CA PRO A 372 4.24 -27.94 31.16
C PRO A 372 4.79 -26.73 31.94
N ILE A 373 4.24 -25.55 31.68
CA ILE A 373 4.64 -24.34 32.40
C ILE A 373 4.10 -24.40 33.85
N PRO A 374 4.94 -24.16 34.87
CA PRO A 374 4.50 -24.16 36.27
C PRO A 374 3.38 -23.17 36.54
N THR A 375 2.43 -23.56 37.39
CA THR A 375 1.21 -22.78 37.66
C THR A 375 1.51 -21.34 38.11
N GLU A 376 2.51 -21.14 38.96
CA GLU A 376 2.93 -19.81 39.44
C GLU A 376 3.45 -18.91 38.29
N THR A 377 4.19 -19.49 37.34
CA THR A 377 4.69 -18.78 36.16
C THR A 377 3.55 -18.38 35.24
N PHE A 378 2.62 -19.31 35.00
CA PHE A 378 1.44 -19.04 34.18
C PHE A 378 0.56 -17.94 34.77
N GLN A 379 0.30 -17.96 36.08
CA GLN A 379 -0.54 -16.94 36.74
C GLN A 379 0.04 -15.53 36.56
N VAL A 380 1.36 -15.37 36.65
CA VAL A 380 2.02 -14.09 36.38
C VAL A 380 1.88 -13.69 34.92
N ALA A 381 2.12 -14.62 33.97
CA ALA A 381 1.98 -14.35 32.54
C ALA A 381 0.54 -13.98 32.13
N ASP A 382 -0.46 -14.67 32.67
CA ASP A 382 -1.88 -14.49 32.35
C ASP A 382 -2.44 -13.17 32.92
N SER A 383 -1.92 -12.74 34.07
CA SER A 383 -2.32 -11.48 34.73
C SER A 383 -1.55 -10.26 34.22
N HIS A 384 -0.29 -10.43 33.82
CA HIS A 384 0.58 -9.34 33.32
C HIS A 384 1.21 -9.70 31.96
N PRO A 385 0.40 -9.88 30.90
CA PRO A 385 0.88 -10.39 29.61
C PRO A 385 1.66 -9.37 28.78
N GLU A 386 1.58 -8.08 29.11
CA GLU A 386 2.27 -7.00 28.40
C GLU A 386 3.64 -6.73 29.03
N VAL A 387 4.70 -6.76 28.22
CA VAL A 387 6.03 -6.29 28.64
C VAL A 387 6.08 -4.76 28.72
N ALA A 388 6.84 -4.22 29.66
CA ALA A 388 6.94 -2.78 29.90
C ALA A 388 7.70 -2.03 28.80
N GLN A 389 8.78 -2.63 28.27
CA GLN A 389 9.58 -2.05 27.20
C GLN A 389 8.87 -2.17 25.85
N ARG A 390 8.98 -1.14 25.02
CA ARG A 390 8.41 -1.10 23.68
C ARG A 390 9.39 -1.69 22.66
N VAL A 391 8.87 -2.23 21.57
CA VAL A 391 9.64 -2.63 20.40
C VAL A 391 9.74 -1.43 19.46
N GLU A 392 10.96 -1.00 19.20
CA GLU A 392 11.29 0.20 18.42
C GLU A 392 12.01 -0.18 17.11
N PRO A 393 11.95 0.68 16.08
CA PRO A 393 12.61 0.41 14.80
C PRO A 393 14.12 0.18 14.94
N MET A 394 14.70 -0.53 13.97
CA MET A 394 16.13 -0.75 13.85
C MET A 394 16.89 0.58 13.67
N GLY A 395 18.17 0.53 14.00
CA GLY A 395 19.08 1.66 13.86
C GLY A 395 19.07 2.57 15.10
N PRO A 396 20.08 3.45 15.20
CA PRO A 396 20.29 4.28 16.39
C PRO A 396 19.21 5.34 16.59
N LEU A 397 18.66 5.87 15.50
CA LEU A 397 17.62 6.91 15.54
C LEU A 397 16.21 6.37 15.83
N LYS A 398 15.97 5.06 15.66
CA LYS A 398 14.69 4.39 15.95
C LYS A 398 13.48 5.07 15.31
N THR A 399 13.65 5.57 14.09
CA THR A 399 12.65 6.33 13.33
C THR A 399 12.09 5.49 12.17
N PRO A 400 10.95 5.83 11.55
CA PRO A 400 10.49 5.14 10.35
C PRO A 400 11.52 5.23 9.22
N LEU A 401 11.56 4.22 8.35
CA LEU A 401 12.31 4.29 7.09
C LEU A 401 11.87 5.49 6.27
N PHE A 402 10.55 5.73 6.22
CA PHE A 402 9.95 6.97 5.74
C PHE A 402 8.48 7.09 6.17
N HIS A 403 7.90 8.27 6.00
CA HIS A 403 6.47 8.51 6.16
C HIS A 403 5.89 9.37 5.04
N SER A 404 4.66 9.14 4.60
CA SER A 404 4.02 9.93 3.53
C SER A 404 2.53 10.16 3.81
N LYS A 405 1.93 11.08 3.05
CA LYS A 405 0.50 11.37 3.10
C LYS A 405 -0.37 10.30 2.42
N TYR A 406 0.24 9.30 1.77
CA TYR A 406 -0.48 8.18 1.16
C TYR A 406 -1.00 7.21 2.21
N HIS A 407 -2.16 6.60 1.94
CA HIS A 407 -2.69 5.53 2.77
C HIS A 407 -2.26 4.16 2.23
N TYR A 408 -1.16 3.63 2.79
CA TYR A 408 -0.65 2.30 2.45
C TYR A 408 -1.37 1.21 3.25
N GLN A 409 -1.60 0.07 2.61
CA GLN A 409 -2.35 -1.05 3.18
C GLN A 409 -1.55 -2.35 3.28
N LYS A 410 -0.64 -2.61 2.32
CA LYS A 410 0.15 -3.85 2.26
C LYS A 410 1.59 -3.55 1.84
N VAL A 411 2.51 -4.43 2.25
CA VAL A 411 3.92 -4.35 1.85
C VAL A 411 4.47 -5.72 1.49
N VAL A 412 5.27 -5.76 0.42
CA VAL A 412 6.25 -6.83 0.17
C VAL A 412 7.58 -6.20 -0.17
N VAL A 413 8.68 -6.89 0.17
CA VAL A 413 10.03 -6.35 -0.03
C VAL A 413 10.88 -7.36 -0.79
N HIS A 414 11.53 -6.90 -1.86
CA HIS A 414 12.49 -7.67 -2.62
C HIS A 414 13.90 -7.17 -2.32
N ARG A 415 14.79 -8.07 -1.88
CA ARG A 415 16.24 -7.80 -1.81
C ARG A 415 16.91 -8.23 -3.10
N MET A 416 17.61 -7.33 -3.77
CA MET A 416 18.26 -7.60 -5.06
C MET A 416 19.67 -7.02 -5.11
N GLN A 417 20.47 -7.47 -6.08
CA GLN A 417 21.82 -6.94 -6.35
C GLN A 417 21.80 -6.06 -7.59
N ALA A 418 22.16 -4.79 -7.42
CA ALA A 418 22.36 -3.87 -8.53
C ALA A 418 23.47 -4.37 -9.46
N SER A 419 23.59 -3.78 -10.65
CA SER A 419 24.60 -4.18 -11.64
C SER A 419 26.04 -4.10 -11.11
N HIS A 420 26.32 -3.16 -10.21
CA HIS A 420 27.64 -3.00 -9.55
C HIS A 420 27.81 -3.87 -8.30
N GLY A 421 26.83 -4.71 -7.95
CA GLY A 421 26.89 -5.63 -6.81
C GLY A 421 26.36 -5.06 -5.48
N ASP A 422 25.82 -3.84 -5.48
CA ASP A 422 25.23 -3.24 -4.29
C ASP A 422 23.89 -3.90 -3.94
N THR A 423 23.70 -4.24 -2.66
CA THR A 423 22.46 -4.82 -2.18
C THR A 423 21.43 -3.75 -1.91
N VAL A 424 20.29 -3.84 -2.60
CA VAL A 424 19.20 -2.86 -2.51
C VAL A 424 17.91 -3.54 -2.07
N HIS A 425 17.13 -2.85 -1.24
CA HIS A 425 15.81 -3.30 -0.81
C HIS A 425 14.74 -2.50 -1.56
N VAL A 426 13.84 -3.18 -2.25
CA VAL A 426 12.76 -2.54 -3.01
C VAL A 426 11.41 -2.94 -2.43
N LEU A 427 10.71 -1.96 -1.91
CA LEU A 427 9.41 -2.09 -1.28
C LEU A 427 8.31 -1.88 -2.33
N TYR A 428 7.30 -2.75 -2.30
CA TYR A 428 6.07 -2.58 -3.07
C TYR A 428 4.92 -2.36 -2.08
N LEU A 429 4.30 -1.19 -2.16
CA LEU A 429 3.29 -0.72 -1.21
C LEU A 429 1.96 -0.47 -1.91
N THR A 430 0.90 -1.13 -1.48
CA THR A 430 -0.44 -0.89 -2.06
C THR A 430 -1.09 0.32 -1.42
N THR A 431 -1.71 1.17 -2.23
CA THR A 431 -2.53 2.29 -1.74
C THR A 431 -4.00 1.89 -1.59
N ASP A 432 -4.76 2.67 -0.82
CA ASP A 432 -6.22 2.57 -0.74
C ASP A 432 -6.94 2.96 -2.06
N LYS A 433 -6.21 3.58 -2.99
CA LYS A 433 -6.67 3.89 -4.35
C LYS A 433 -6.44 2.75 -5.35
N GLY A 434 -5.87 1.64 -4.92
CA GLY A 434 -5.65 0.49 -5.81
C GLY A 434 -4.43 0.64 -6.72
N THR A 435 -3.47 1.50 -6.36
CA THR A 435 -2.15 1.63 -7.00
C THR A 435 -1.08 0.94 -6.16
N ILE A 436 0.11 0.78 -6.73
CA ILE A 436 1.29 0.23 -6.07
C ILE A 436 2.43 1.22 -6.19
N HIS A 437 3.01 1.64 -5.07
CA HIS A 437 4.25 2.40 -5.05
C HIS A 437 5.45 1.45 -4.99
N LYS A 438 6.43 1.69 -5.87
CA LYS A 438 7.73 1.03 -5.87
C LYS A 438 8.74 1.98 -5.23
N VAL A 439 9.22 1.63 -4.05
CA VAL A 439 10.11 2.47 -3.23
C VAL A 439 11.45 1.77 -3.05
N VAL A 440 12.54 2.47 -3.31
CA VAL A 440 13.90 1.98 -3.19
C VAL A 440 14.48 2.44 -1.86
N GLU A 441 14.99 1.49 -1.07
CA GLU A 441 15.85 1.69 0.11
C GLU A 441 17.28 1.29 -0.28
N SER A 442 18.17 2.27 -0.34
CA SER A 442 19.60 2.10 -0.64
C SER A 442 20.46 2.75 0.43
N GLY A 443 21.66 2.20 0.69
CA GLY A 443 22.60 2.72 1.68
C GLY A 443 22.45 2.12 3.09
N GLU A 444 23.33 2.55 4.00
CA GLU A 444 23.33 2.13 5.40
C GLU A 444 22.33 2.94 6.24
N GLN A 445 21.81 2.36 7.34
CA GLN A 445 20.66 2.90 8.09
C GLN A 445 20.71 4.39 8.46
N GLU A 446 21.88 4.99 8.72
CA GLU A 446 21.98 6.42 9.06
C GLU A 446 22.02 7.34 7.83
N HIS A 447 22.37 6.80 6.66
CA HIS A 447 22.48 7.49 5.37
C HIS A 447 21.62 6.84 4.30
N SER A 448 20.55 6.15 4.70
CA SER A 448 19.71 5.41 3.78
C SER A 448 18.93 6.39 2.90
N PHE A 449 19.16 6.33 1.60
CA PHE A 449 18.37 7.03 0.61
C PHE A 449 17.08 6.25 0.34
N VAL A 450 15.95 6.93 0.47
CA VAL A 450 14.62 6.38 0.21
C VAL A 450 13.95 7.17 -0.89
N SER A 451 13.64 6.51 -2.01
CA SER A 451 12.98 7.16 -3.14
C SER A 451 11.82 6.34 -3.67
N ASN A 452 10.66 6.97 -3.82
CA ASN A 452 9.51 6.42 -4.50
C ASN A 452 9.67 6.64 -6.00
N ILE A 453 10.08 5.59 -6.71
CA ILE A 453 10.49 5.66 -8.12
C ILE A 453 9.34 5.44 -9.10
N MET A 454 8.19 4.92 -8.65
CA MET A 454 7.08 4.60 -9.55
C MET A 454 5.76 4.39 -8.81
N GLU A 455 4.68 4.96 -9.33
CA GLU A 455 3.32 4.50 -9.07
C GLU A 455 2.85 3.59 -10.22
N ILE A 456 2.35 2.40 -9.90
CA ILE A 456 1.85 1.41 -10.86
C ILE A 456 0.34 1.26 -10.66
N GLN A 457 -0.42 1.36 -11.75
CA GLN A 457 -1.84 1.01 -11.77
C GLN A 457 -1.99 -0.45 -12.25
N PRO A 458 -2.15 -1.45 -11.35
CA PRO A 458 -2.09 -2.85 -11.71
C PRO A 458 -3.33 -3.38 -12.45
N PHE A 459 -4.43 -2.62 -12.46
CA PHE A 459 -5.68 -3.02 -13.11
C PHE A 459 -6.17 -1.90 -14.03
N ARG A 460 -6.82 -2.27 -15.14
CA ARG A 460 -7.40 -1.31 -16.10
C ARG A 460 -8.36 -0.29 -15.48
N HIS A 461 -9.06 -0.68 -14.42
CA HIS A 461 -9.95 0.18 -13.66
C HIS A 461 -9.46 0.29 -12.22
N THR A 462 -9.72 1.43 -11.60
CA THR A 462 -9.40 1.68 -10.20
C THR A 462 -10.21 0.73 -9.31
N VAL A 463 -9.55 -0.28 -8.77
CA VAL A 463 -10.13 -1.29 -7.87
C VAL A 463 -9.21 -1.52 -6.68
N ALA A 464 -9.80 -1.73 -5.50
CA ALA A 464 -9.02 -1.98 -4.29
C ALA A 464 -8.22 -3.28 -4.40
N ILE A 465 -6.94 -3.23 -3.99
CA ILE A 465 -6.06 -4.38 -3.95
C ILE A 465 -6.34 -5.18 -2.68
N LYS A 466 -6.79 -6.43 -2.83
CA LYS A 466 -7.15 -7.33 -1.71
C LYS A 466 -6.01 -8.26 -1.30
N GLY A 467 -5.15 -8.63 -2.24
CA GLY A 467 -4.01 -9.53 -2.01
C GLY A 467 -2.82 -9.10 -2.85
N MET A 468 -1.61 -9.31 -2.31
CA MET A 468 -0.35 -9.03 -2.98
C MET A 468 0.67 -10.06 -2.52
N THR A 469 1.38 -10.69 -3.46
CA THR A 469 2.45 -11.64 -3.16
C THR A 469 3.60 -11.45 -4.15
N LEU A 470 4.82 -11.59 -3.64
CA LEU A 470 6.07 -11.42 -4.38
C LEU A 470 6.63 -12.78 -4.78
N ASP A 471 7.00 -12.91 -6.04
CA ASP A 471 7.78 -14.03 -6.58
C ASP A 471 9.15 -13.50 -6.99
N ALA A 472 10.14 -13.64 -6.10
CA ALA A 472 11.52 -13.21 -6.34
C ALA A 472 12.23 -14.08 -7.39
N ASP A 473 11.84 -15.36 -7.52
CA ASP A 473 12.45 -16.30 -8.45
C ASP A 473 12.07 -15.97 -9.89
N ARG A 474 10.82 -15.57 -10.12
CA ARG A 474 10.35 -15.13 -11.45
C ARG A 474 10.39 -13.62 -11.64
N ARG A 475 10.72 -12.87 -10.59
CA ARG A 475 10.73 -11.40 -10.55
C ARG A 475 9.38 -10.85 -11.00
N LYS A 476 8.31 -11.30 -10.32
CA LYS A 476 6.94 -10.90 -10.57
C LYS A 476 6.23 -10.57 -9.27
N LEU A 477 5.30 -9.64 -9.32
CA LEU A 477 4.36 -9.33 -8.27
C LEU A 477 2.97 -9.79 -8.73
N TYR A 478 2.30 -10.62 -7.95
CA TYR A 478 0.91 -11.00 -8.22
C TYR A 478 -0.01 -10.26 -7.28
N VAL A 479 -1.03 -9.63 -7.87
CA VAL A 479 -1.94 -8.71 -7.20
C VAL A 479 -3.36 -9.18 -7.49
N SER A 480 -4.20 -9.31 -6.48
CA SER A 480 -5.61 -9.67 -6.64
C SER A 480 -6.52 -8.56 -6.16
N SER A 481 -7.58 -8.31 -6.91
CA SER A 481 -8.70 -7.44 -6.54
C SER A 481 -9.98 -8.27 -6.41
N GLU A 482 -11.13 -7.61 -6.41
CA GLU A 482 -12.42 -8.29 -6.53
C GLU A 482 -12.83 -8.64 -7.95
N SER A 483 -12.17 -8.06 -8.94
CA SER A 483 -12.47 -8.29 -10.36
C SER A 483 -11.55 -9.33 -10.98
N GLY A 484 -10.31 -9.47 -10.50
CA GLY A 484 -9.35 -10.39 -11.09
C GLY A 484 -7.98 -10.42 -10.43
N VAL A 485 -7.02 -10.97 -11.18
CA VAL A 485 -5.61 -11.07 -10.82
C VAL A 485 -4.75 -10.39 -11.87
N SER A 486 -3.72 -9.66 -11.44
CA SER A 486 -2.72 -9.01 -12.28
C SER A 486 -1.32 -9.50 -11.92
N GLN A 487 -0.53 -9.84 -12.93
CA GLN A 487 0.90 -10.13 -12.83
C GLN A 487 1.67 -8.91 -13.31
N VAL A 488 2.48 -8.33 -12.41
CA VAL A 488 3.27 -7.11 -12.63
C VAL A 488 4.77 -7.48 -12.60
N PRO A 489 5.53 -7.24 -13.67
CA PRO A 489 6.99 -7.36 -13.64
C PRO A 489 7.63 -6.42 -12.62
N LEU A 490 8.69 -6.87 -11.95
CA LEU A 490 9.49 -5.99 -11.09
C LEU A 490 10.41 -5.08 -11.90
N ASP A 491 10.74 -5.48 -13.12
CA ASP A 491 11.70 -4.89 -14.05
C ASP A 491 11.02 -4.14 -15.22
N LEU A 492 10.14 -3.20 -14.90
CA LEU A 492 9.36 -2.40 -15.86
C LEU A 492 10.15 -1.23 -16.48
N CYS A 493 11.30 -1.52 -17.08
CA CYS A 493 12.24 -0.49 -17.56
C CYS A 493 11.76 0.28 -18.80
N GLU A 494 10.88 -0.32 -19.59
CA GLU A 494 10.29 0.28 -20.81
C GLU A 494 9.41 1.53 -20.50
N VAL A 495 9.10 1.77 -19.22
CA VAL A 495 8.43 2.98 -18.75
C VAL A 495 9.34 4.21 -18.92
N TYR A 496 10.65 4.03 -18.81
CA TYR A 496 11.62 5.13 -18.84
C TYR A 496 12.06 5.43 -20.27
N LYS A 497 11.55 6.53 -20.84
CA LYS A 497 11.73 6.89 -22.26
C LYS A 497 12.65 8.08 -22.52
N GLY A 498 13.13 8.76 -21.48
CA GLY A 498 13.98 9.96 -21.59
C GLY A 498 15.44 9.68 -22.01
N GLY A 499 15.68 8.69 -22.87
CA GLY A 499 17.02 8.27 -23.26
C GLY A 499 17.86 7.76 -22.08
N CYS A 500 19.19 7.88 -22.20
CA CYS A 500 20.12 7.48 -21.14
C CYS A 500 19.84 8.24 -19.84
N HIS A 501 19.66 9.55 -19.93
CA HIS A 501 19.43 10.41 -18.78
C HIS A 501 18.15 9.99 -18.04
N GLY A 502 17.03 9.80 -18.75
CA GLY A 502 15.78 9.33 -18.13
C GLY A 502 15.91 7.96 -17.48
N CYS A 503 16.67 7.04 -18.08
CA CYS A 503 16.90 5.71 -17.52
C CYS A 503 17.69 5.76 -16.19
N LEU A 504 18.74 6.57 -16.12
CA LEU A 504 19.56 6.70 -14.90
C LEU A 504 18.89 7.58 -13.83
N MET A 505 18.22 8.66 -14.23
CA MET A 505 17.49 9.55 -13.30
C MET A 505 16.30 8.84 -12.62
N ALA A 506 15.78 7.77 -13.22
CA ALA A 506 14.75 6.92 -12.61
C ALA A 506 15.23 6.19 -11.34
N ARG A 507 16.55 5.97 -11.19
CA ARG A 507 17.16 5.28 -10.05
C ARG A 507 16.55 3.91 -9.76
N ASP A 508 16.01 3.24 -10.80
CA ASP A 508 15.41 1.92 -10.68
C ASP A 508 16.52 0.85 -10.72
N PRO A 509 16.78 0.12 -9.61
CA PRO A 509 17.89 -0.84 -9.57
C PRO A 509 17.67 -2.05 -10.47
N TYR A 510 16.46 -2.24 -11.02
CA TYR A 510 16.16 -3.28 -12.00
C TYR A 510 16.53 -2.88 -13.44
N CYS A 511 16.86 -1.60 -13.67
CA CYS A 511 16.97 -1.04 -15.00
C CYS A 511 18.36 -0.50 -15.28
N VAL A 512 18.80 -0.67 -16.53
CA VAL A 512 20.09 -0.23 -17.04
C VAL A 512 19.95 0.35 -18.43
N TRP A 513 20.84 1.28 -18.77
CA TRP A 513 20.97 1.76 -20.12
C TRP A 513 21.93 0.87 -20.91
N ASP A 514 21.42 0.25 -21.97
CA ASP A 514 22.17 -0.66 -22.83
C ASP A 514 21.71 -0.51 -24.30
N HIS A 515 22.68 -0.48 -25.23
CA HIS A 515 22.44 -0.37 -26.67
C HIS A 515 21.40 0.69 -27.11
N GLY A 516 21.32 1.82 -26.42
CA GLY A 516 20.39 2.91 -26.76
C GLY A 516 18.98 2.75 -26.19
N HIS A 517 18.76 1.81 -25.28
CA HIS A 517 17.46 1.55 -24.64
C HIS A 517 17.60 1.35 -23.13
N CYS A 518 16.52 1.66 -22.38
CA CYS A 518 16.43 1.32 -20.96
C CYS A 518 15.84 -0.08 -20.82
N VAL A 519 16.63 -1.02 -20.32
CA VAL A 519 16.30 -2.46 -20.30
C VAL A 519 16.52 -3.06 -18.92
N SER A 520 15.94 -4.24 -18.70
CA SER A 520 16.11 -5.01 -17.46
C SER A 520 17.55 -5.51 -17.30
N ILE A 521 18.11 -5.39 -16.10
CA ILE A 521 19.43 -5.95 -15.75
C ILE A 521 19.51 -7.45 -16.02
N TYR A 522 18.37 -8.16 -15.96
CA TYR A 522 18.31 -9.60 -16.17
C TYR A 522 18.30 -10.00 -17.65
N ARG A 523 18.18 -9.03 -18.57
CA ARG A 523 18.20 -9.24 -20.02
C ARG A 523 19.46 -8.70 -20.69
N ALA A 524 20.26 -7.91 -19.98
CA ALA A 524 21.45 -7.25 -20.51
C ALA A 524 22.74 -7.84 -19.88
N PRO A 525 23.38 -8.83 -20.53
CA PRO A 525 24.68 -9.33 -20.09
C PRO A 525 25.81 -8.40 -20.56
N GLY A 526 26.61 -7.83 -19.65
CA GLY A 526 27.83 -7.11 -20.00
C GLY A 526 28.06 -5.82 -19.22
N SER A 527 28.89 -4.94 -19.78
CA SER A 527 29.14 -3.60 -19.25
C SER A 527 27.95 -2.70 -19.55
N VAL A 528 27.09 -2.51 -18.56
CA VAL A 528 25.87 -1.71 -18.63
C VAL A 528 26.02 -0.43 -17.80
N LEU A 529 25.27 0.62 -18.13
CA LEU A 529 25.26 1.85 -17.34
C LEU A 529 24.10 1.81 -16.35
N GLN A 530 24.42 1.96 -15.07
CA GLN A 530 23.46 2.04 -13.98
C GLN A 530 23.92 3.02 -12.93
N SER A 531 23.01 3.84 -12.44
CA SER A 531 23.25 4.68 -11.28
C SER A 531 22.02 4.68 -10.38
N ILE A 532 22.24 4.35 -9.11
CA ILE A 532 21.24 4.39 -8.03
C ILE A 532 21.62 5.49 -7.02
N ASN A 533 22.73 6.21 -7.30
CA ASN A 533 23.22 7.29 -6.47
C ASN A 533 22.17 8.41 -6.41
N PRO A 534 21.88 8.97 -5.22
CA PRO A 534 21.06 10.18 -5.11
C PRO A 534 21.61 11.34 -5.95
N ASP A 535 22.93 11.47 -6.05
CA ASP A 535 23.61 12.64 -6.62
C ASP A 535 23.93 12.45 -8.12
N GLU A 536 23.22 13.23 -8.95
CA GLU A 536 23.48 13.41 -10.39
C GLU A 536 23.76 12.11 -11.20
N PRO A 537 22.86 11.11 -11.15
CA PRO A 537 23.06 9.81 -11.81
C PRO A 537 23.25 9.90 -13.34
N HIS A 538 22.77 10.99 -13.95
CA HIS A 538 22.90 11.26 -15.38
C HIS A 538 24.35 11.50 -15.85
N LYS A 539 25.30 11.82 -14.96
CA LYS A 539 26.70 12.08 -15.33
C LYS A 539 27.43 10.85 -15.86
N GLU A 540 26.91 9.66 -15.62
CA GLU A 540 27.45 8.40 -16.14
C GLU A 540 27.04 8.14 -17.60
N CYS A 541 26.13 8.94 -18.16
CA CYS A 541 25.74 8.85 -19.55
C CYS A 541 26.85 9.33 -20.51
N PRO A 542 26.97 8.73 -21.72
CA PRO A 542 27.97 9.14 -22.70
C PRO A 542 27.87 10.62 -23.11
N ASN A 543 26.64 11.12 -23.22
CA ASN A 543 26.37 12.54 -23.44
C ASN A 543 26.18 13.21 -22.08
N PRO A 544 27.02 14.19 -21.70
CA PRO A 544 26.92 14.85 -20.40
C PRO A 544 25.72 15.81 -20.31
N LYS A 545 25.16 16.22 -21.46
CA LYS A 545 23.96 17.04 -21.54
C LYS A 545 22.82 16.20 -22.16
N PRO A 546 21.58 16.37 -21.68
CA PRO A 546 20.45 15.70 -22.29
C PRO A 546 20.20 16.26 -23.70
N ASP A 547 19.57 15.45 -24.53
CA ASP A 547 19.15 15.87 -25.87
C ASP A 547 18.10 17.00 -25.76
N GLY A 548 18.14 17.96 -26.69
CA GLY A 548 17.18 19.06 -26.75
C GLY A 548 15.80 18.57 -27.21
N ALA A 549 14.74 19.28 -26.82
CA ALA A 549 13.39 18.93 -27.27
C ALA A 549 13.25 19.19 -28.78
N PRO A 550 12.47 18.36 -29.51
CA PRO A 550 12.20 18.62 -30.91
C PRO A 550 11.40 19.93 -31.06
N LEU A 551 11.85 20.80 -31.98
CA LEU A 551 11.17 22.06 -32.25
C LEU A 551 9.81 21.86 -32.92
N GLN A 552 8.77 22.35 -32.26
CA GLN A 552 7.39 22.36 -32.75
C GLN A 552 7.00 23.76 -33.19
N LYS A 553 6.45 23.92 -34.40
CA LYS A 553 6.05 25.22 -34.95
C LYS A 553 4.54 25.28 -35.10
N VAL A 554 3.95 26.43 -34.75
CA VAL A 554 2.53 26.69 -34.99
C VAL A 554 2.32 28.14 -35.40
N SER A 555 1.55 28.34 -36.45
CA SER A 555 1.13 29.67 -36.92
C SER A 555 -0.21 30.03 -36.30
N LEU A 556 -0.29 31.21 -35.70
CA LEU A 556 -1.48 31.68 -35.00
C LEU A 556 -1.83 33.10 -35.45
N ALA A 557 -3.13 33.42 -35.52
CA ALA A 557 -3.60 34.77 -35.77
C ALA A 557 -3.46 35.65 -34.52
N ARG A 558 -3.27 36.95 -34.72
CA ARG A 558 -3.29 37.95 -33.63
C ARG A 558 -4.61 37.90 -32.88
N ASN A 559 -4.56 38.09 -31.56
CA ASN A 559 -5.68 38.02 -30.63
C ASN A 559 -6.36 36.65 -30.50
N SER A 560 -5.74 35.59 -31.03
CA SER A 560 -6.22 34.22 -30.77
C SER A 560 -5.91 33.80 -29.34
N ARG A 561 -6.76 32.92 -28.81
CA ARG A 561 -6.52 32.19 -27.55
C ARG A 561 -5.77 30.92 -27.86
N TYR A 562 -4.74 30.62 -27.08
CA TYR A 562 -3.96 29.39 -27.24
C TYR A 562 -3.46 28.88 -25.88
N TYR A 563 -2.93 27.66 -25.87
CA TYR A 563 -2.27 27.11 -24.70
C TYR A 563 -1.13 26.19 -25.14
N LEU A 564 -0.08 26.13 -24.33
CA LEU A 564 1.02 25.18 -24.49
C LEU A 564 0.99 24.21 -23.33
N SER A 565 1.01 22.91 -23.65
CA SER A 565 0.97 21.84 -22.66
C SER A 565 2.33 21.16 -22.58
N CYS A 566 2.89 21.07 -21.38
CA CYS A 566 4.12 20.34 -21.10
C CYS A 566 3.80 19.16 -20.17
N PRO A 567 3.74 17.93 -20.68
CA PRO A 567 3.58 16.74 -19.85
C PRO A 567 4.73 16.59 -18.87
N MET A 568 4.42 16.39 -17.58
CA MET A 568 5.43 16.23 -16.53
C MET A 568 5.73 14.74 -16.36
N GLU A 569 6.90 14.29 -16.82
CA GLU A 569 7.32 12.89 -16.76
C GLU A 569 7.89 12.50 -15.39
N SER A 570 8.78 13.35 -14.86
CA SER A 570 9.28 13.31 -13.48
C SER A 570 8.38 14.18 -12.61
N HIS A 571 7.77 13.61 -11.57
CA HIS A 571 7.02 14.35 -10.54
C HIS A 571 7.94 14.91 -9.43
N HIS A 572 9.24 14.64 -9.49
CA HIS A 572 10.25 15.23 -8.59
C HIS A 572 10.83 16.53 -9.14
N ALA A 573 10.60 16.82 -10.42
CA ALA A 573 11.11 18.01 -11.08
C ALA A 573 10.13 19.20 -11.01
N THR A 574 10.68 20.42 -10.93
CA THR A 574 9.94 21.66 -11.18
C THR A 574 9.96 21.96 -12.69
N TYR A 575 8.80 22.25 -13.27
CA TYR A 575 8.67 22.62 -14.68
C TYR A 575 8.43 24.11 -14.83
N SER A 576 9.14 24.75 -15.75
CA SER A 576 9.02 26.18 -16.02
C SER A 576 8.89 26.44 -17.52
N TRP A 577 7.82 27.13 -17.92
CA TRP A 577 7.71 27.68 -19.28
C TRP A 577 8.47 29.00 -19.36
N ARG A 578 9.37 29.12 -20.33
CA ARG A 578 10.16 30.32 -20.59
C ARG A 578 9.86 30.91 -21.96
N HIS A 579 9.80 32.23 -22.01
CA HIS A 579 9.69 33.03 -23.23
C HIS A 579 10.55 34.29 -23.08
N LYS A 580 11.42 34.55 -24.05
CA LYS A 580 12.38 35.68 -24.02
C LYS A 580 13.11 35.78 -22.67
N GLU A 581 13.64 34.64 -22.20
CA GLU A 581 14.35 34.45 -20.91
C GLU A 581 13.50 34.56 -19.63
N ASN A 582 12.27 35.09 -19.72
CA ASN A 582 11.36 35.21 -18.59
C ASN A 582 10.59 33.91 -18.34
N VAL A 583 10.37 33.58 -17.06
CA VAL A 583 9.48 32.48 -16.66
C VAL A 583 8.04 32.96 -16.75
N ALA A 584 7.26 32.38 -17.66
CA ALA A 584 5.86 32.70 -17.87
C ALA A 584 4.90 31.86 -17.01
N GLN A 585 5.27 30.61 -16.72
CA GLN A 585 4.52 29.70 -15.86
C GLN A 585 5.48 28.76 -15.15
N ARG A 586 5.13 28.37 -13.91
CA ARG A 586 5.94 27.45 -13.10
C ARG A 586 5.04 26.44 -12.39
N CYS A 587 5.45 25.18 -12.43
CA CYS A 587 4.72 24.04 -11.85
C CYS A 587 5.68 23.26 -10.95
N GLU A 588 5.41 23.27 -9.64
CA GLU A 588 6.25 22.62 -8.61
C GLU A 588 5.88 21.14 -8.41
N PRO A 589 6.76 20.32 -7.80
CA PRO A 589 6.42 18.99 -7.31
C PRO A 589 5.14 19.03 -6.46
N GLY A 590 4.21 18.10 -6.72
CA GLY A 590 2.89 18.08 -6.08
C GLY A 590 1.77 18.79 -6.87
N HIS A 591 2.09 19.38 -8.03
CA HIS A 591 1.08 19.91 -8.96
C HIS A 591 0.05 18.83 -9.36
N GLN A 592 -1.24 19.14 -9.23
CA GLN A 592 -2.32 18.14 -9.37
C GLN A 592 -2.55 17.66 -10.80
N SER A 593 -2.44 18.56 -11.78
CA SER A 593 -2.52 18.19 -13.20
C SER A 593 -1.22 17.51 -13.63
N PRO A 594 -1.27 16.45 -14.46
CA PRO A 594 -0.07 15.81 -15.01
C PRO A 594 0.64 16.67 -16.06
N ASN A 595 0.05 17.80 -16.45
CA ASN A 595 0.63 18.73 -17.42
C ASN A 595 0.84 20.11 -16.76
N CYS A 596 2.00 20.70 -17.02
CA CYS A 596 2.28 22.10 -16.78
C CYS A 596 1.80 22.92 -17.99
N ILE A 597 0.70 23.67 -17.82
CA ILE A 597 0.03 24.37 -18.92
C ILE A 597 0.28 25.87 -18.83
N LEU A 598 0.77 26.44 -19.93
CA LEU A 598 0.83 27.88 -20.15
C LEU A 598 -0.39 28.31 -20.97
N PHE A 599 -1.21 29.21 -20.41
CA PHE A 599 -2.34 29.80 -21.12
C PHE A 599 -1.95 31.13 -21.75
N ILE A 600 -2.35 31.34 -23.01
CA ILE A 600 -2.20 32.59 -23.74
C ILE A 600 -3.59 33.10 -24.08
N GLU A 601 -4.10 34.04 -23.28
CA GLU A 601 -5.49 34.53 -23.41
C GLU A 601 -5.70 35.43 -24.62
N ASN A 602 -4.70 36.23 -25.00
CA ASN A 602 -4.79 37.16 -26.09
C ASN A 602 -3.42 37.33 -26.75
N LEU A 603 -3.19 36.64 -27.87
CA LEU A 603 -1.89 36.62 -28.53
C LEU A 603 -1.50 37.99 -29.10
N THR A 604 -0.46 38.61 -28.54
CA THR A 604 0.11 39.88 -29.00
C THR A 604 1.39 39.70 -29.81
N ASP A 605 1.82 40.73 -30.54
CA ASP A 605 3.05 40.69 -31.34
C ASP A 605 4.30 40.41 -30.48
N GLU A 606 4.27 40.77 -29.19
CA GLU A 606 5.34 40.48 -28.25
C GLU A 606 5.42 39.01 -27.86
N GLN A 607 4.31 38.26 -27.97
CA GLN A 607 4.21 36.86 -27.56
C GLN A 607 4.58 35.87 -28.67
N TYR A 608 4.93 36.32 -29.87
CA TYR A 608 5.53 35.42 -30.86
C TYR A 608 6.96 35.03 -30.49
N GLY A 609 7.44 33.95 -31.12
CA GLY A 609 8.78 33.41 -30.94
C GLY A 609 8.81 32.13 -30.12
N HIS A 610 9.97 31.86 -29.52
CA HIS A 610 10.25 30.58 -28.87
C HIS A 610 9.71 30.50 -27.44
N TYR A 611 9.06 29.38 -27.14
CA TYR A 611 8.67 28.95 -25.81
C TYR A 611 9.35 27.63 -25.49
N ARG A 612 9.99 27.55 -24.32
CA ARG A 612 10.68 26.34 -23.85
C ARG A 612 10.09 25.90 -22.53
N CYS A 613 9.77 24.63 -22.38
CA CYS A 613 9.44 24.04 -21.10
C CYS A 613 10.70 23.37 -20.56
N GLU A 614 11.21 23.85 -19.44
CA GLU A 614 12.41 23.30 -18.78
C GLU A 614 12.00 22.57 -17.50
N ALA A 615 12.47 21.33 -17.34
CA ALA A 615 12.32 20.51 -16.15
C ALA A 615 13.63 20.54 -15.35
N GLN A 616 13.55 20.84 -14.06
CA GLN A 616 14.70 20.91 -13.17
C GLN A 616 14.50 19.99 -11.94
N GLU A 617 15.42 19.04 -11.75
CA GLU A 617 15.47 18.15 -10.57
C GLU A 617 16.84 18.29 -9.90
N GLY A 618 16.90 19.02 -8.79
CA GLY A 618 18.16 19.42 -8.19
C GLY A 618 19.02 20.26 -9.15
N SER A 619 20.21 19.77 -9.48
CA SER A 619 21.12 20.38 -10.46
C SER A 619 20.90 19.90 -11.90
N TYR A 620 20.10 18.85 -12.12
CA TYR A 620 19.79 18.35 -13.45
C TYR A 620 18.74 19.23 -14.13
N LEU A 621 19.02 19.68 -15.35
CA LEU A 621 18.14 20.52 -16.17
C LEU A 621 17.94 19.88 -17.55
N HIS A 622 16.69 19.75 -17.98
CA HIS A 622 16.32 19.20 -19.28
C HIS A 622 15.22 20.03 -19.95
N GLU A 623 15.37 20.27 -21.25
CA GLU A 623 14.32 20.90 -22.07
C GLU A 623 13.29 19.84 -22.48
N ALA A 624 12.11 19.87 -21.86
CA ALA A 624 11.05 18.89 -22.07
C ALA A 624 10.18 19.19 -23.30
N GLN A 625 10.01 20.47 -23.66
CA GLN A 625 9.27 20.90 -24.85
C GLN A 625 9.88 22.16 -25.45
N HIS A 626 9.85 22.28 -26.78
CA HIS A 626 10.27 23.48 -27.50
C HIS A 626 9.25 23.85 -28.58
N TRP A 627 8.59 24.99 -28.39
CA TRP A 627 7.62 25.56 -29.31
C TRP A 627 8.14 26.86 -29.94
N GLU A 628 7.70 27.14 -31.16
CA GLU A 628 7.84 28.42 -31.83
C GLU A 628 6.47 28.86 -32.35
N LEU A 629 5.96 29.95 -31.77
CA LEU A 629 4.75 30.61 -32.22
C LEU A 629 5.12 31.57 -33.35
N LEU A 630 4.54 31.35 -34.53
CA LEU A 630 4.76 32.16 -35.71
C LEU A 630 3.51 33.00 -36.02
N PRO A 631 3.68 34.24 -36.50
CA PRO A 631 2.56 34.99 -37.04
C PRO A 631 2.00 34.27 -38.27
N GLU A 632 0.68 34.19 -38.37
CA GLU A 632 0.04 33.69 -39.58
C GLU A 632 0.23 34.71 -40.72
N ASP A 633 0.77 34.27 -41.86
CA ASP A 633 1.02 35.14 -43.00
C ASP A 633 -0.30 35.72 -43.53
N GLY A 634 -0.40 37.05 -43.55
CA GLY A 634 -1.59 37.76 -44.04
C GLY A 634 -1.95 37.47 -45.51
N SER A 635 -1.04 36.87 -46.28
CA SER A 635 -1.25 36.52 -47.70
C SER A 635 -2.26 35.38 -47.90
N THR A 636 -2.35 34.41 -46.99
CA THR A 636 -3.36 33.32 -47.05
C THR A 636 -4.73 33.77 -46.54
N ALA A 637 -4.77 34.66 -45.54
CA ALA A 637 -6.02 35.25 -45.05
C ALA A 637 -6.64 36.20 -46.08
N GLU A 638 -5.84 37.03 -46.77
CA GLU A 638 -6.30 37.87 -47.87
C GLU A 638 -6.75 37.04 -49.10
N HIS A 639 -6.14 35.89 -49.36
CA HIS A 639 -6.58 35.02 -50.46
C HIS A 639 -7.94 34.36 -50.19
N LEU A 640 -8.26 34.06 -48.93
CA LEU A 640 -9.56 33.52 -48.48
C LEU A 640 -10.63 34.62 -48.36
N LEU A 641 -10.29 35.80 -47.84
CA LEU A 641 -11.17 36.98 -47.87
C LEU A 641 -11.43 37.48 -49.30
N GLY A 642 -10.43 37.38 -50.18
CA GLY A 642 -10.54 37.67 -51.61
C GLY A 642 -11.48 36.70 -52.33
N HIS A 643 -11.42 35.40 -52.03
CA HIS A 643 -12.36 34.41 -52.57
C HIS A 643 -13.78 34.59 -52.02
N ALA A 644 -13.95 34.92 -50.73
CA ALA A 644 -15.28 35.20 -50.15
C ALA A 644 -15.91 36.48 -50.74
N ARG A 645 -15.11 37.52 -51.03
CA ARG A 645 -15.56 38.74 -51.71
C ARG A 645 -15.85 38.51 -53.20
N ALA A 646 -15.09 37.65 -53.88
CA ALA A 646 -15.37 37.27 -55.27
C ALA A 646 -16.66 36.44 -55.40
N LEU A 647 -16.91 35.52 -54.46
CA LEU A 647 -18.15 34.74 -54.41
C LEU A 647 -19.36 35.63 -54.07
N ALA A 648 -19.23 36.57 -53.13
CA ALA A 648 -20.28 37.54 -52.84
C ALA A 648 -20.56 38.45 -54.05
N ALA A 649 -19.55 38.98 -54.73
CA ALA A 649 -19.75 39.80 -55.93
C ALA A 649 -20.42 39.02 -57.08
N SER A 650 -20.11 37.72 -57.23
CA SER A 650 -20.75 36.85 -58.24
C SER A 650 -22.22 36.54 -57.95
N LEU A 651 -22.62 36.51 -56.67
CA LEU A 651 -24.01 36.34 -56.24
C LEU A 651 -24.83 37.63 -56.39
N TRP A 652 -24.20 38.80 -56.26
CA TRP A 652 -24.87 40.11 -56.46
C TRP A 652 -25.02 40.51 -57.94
N LEU A 653 -24.22 39.95 -58.84
CA LEU A 653 -24.29 40.22 -60.29
C LEU A 653 -25.26 39.32 -61.07
N GLN A 654 -25.87 38.30 -60.44
CA GLN A 654 -26.90 37.45 -61.06
C GLN A 654 -28.34 37.77 -60.60
N VAL A 655 -28.53 38.76 -59.72
CA VAL A 655 -29.86 39.17 -59.23
C VAL A 655 -30.09 40.65 -59.56
N LEU A 656 -30.29 40.96 -60.85
CA LEU A 656 -30.95 42.15 -61.42
C LEU A 656 -30.79 42.05 -62.96
N PRO A 657 -31.82 41.60 -63.71
CA PRO A 657 -32.98 42.45 -63.95
C PRO A 657 -34.31 41.67 -64.12
N VAL A 658 -35.27 41.85 -63.22
CA VAL A 658 -36.69 41.77 -63.58
C VAL A 658 -37.40 42.87 -62.79
N LEU A 659 -37.86 43.89 -63.50
CA LEU A 659 -38.99 44.79 -63.24
C LEU A 659 -38.64 46.20 -63.70
N ALA A 660 -38.79 46.41 -65.01
CA ALA A 660 -39.15 47.70 -65.56
C ALA A 660 -40.47 47.54 -66.31
N LEU A 661 -41.39 48.48 -66.05
CA LEU A 661 -42.59 48.86 -66.81
C LEU A 661 -43.96 48.34 -66.28
N PRO A 662 -45.05 49.15 -66.36
CA PRO A 662 -45.27 50.28 -65.44
C PRO A 662 -46.75 50.48 -65.03
N LEU A 663 -46.98 51.51 -64.21
CA LEU A 663 -48.11 52.46 -64.26
C LEU A 663 -49.56 51.91 -64.21
N GLY A 664 -50.27 52.29 -63.14
CA GLY A 664 -51.57 52.90 -63.31
C GLY A 664 -52.63 52.60 -62.25
N LEU A 665 -53.06 53.69 -61.60
CA LEU A 665 -54.44 54.01 -61.19
C LEU A 665 -54.81 53.97 -59.70
N LEU A 666 -55.05 55.21 -59.22
CA LEU A 666 -56.05 55.71 -58.24
C LEU A 666 -55.98 55.23 -56.78
N VAL A 667 -55.63 56.11 -55.83
CA VAL A 667 -56.45 57.18 -55.20
C VAL A 667 -57.60 56.60 -54.36
N HIS A 668 -57.42 56.57 -53.03
CA HIS A 668 -58.02 57.59 -52.17
C HIS A 668 -57.28 57.74 -50.84
#